data_AF-A0A7S3DY70-F1
#
_entry.id   AF-A0A7S3DY70-F1
#
_cell.length_a   1.000
_cell.length_b   1.000
_cell.length_c   1.000
_cell.angle_alpha   90.00
_cell.angle_beta   90.00
_cell.angle_gamma   90.00
#
_symmetry.space_group_name_H-M   'P 1'
#
loop_
_entity.id
_entity.type
_entity.pdbx_description
1 polymer ?
#
loop_
_entity_poly.entity_id
_entity_poly.type
_entity_poly.pdbx_seq_one_letter_code
_entity_poly.pdbx_strand_id
1 'polypeptide(L)'
;MAQQSRKSKLFTVEILDTSNKEVQSPADIGIVCEHWKSVEEKKCHKNQGSRNIKTNWKMITVDFLQKTHEDCRGRTFVARDAITREIVGSISCQLWRGPVPIEVLDSNALSIGTVWGLTATRFQVPVQQALLRAALNYLRHDLSCHKVVAQCPEHSAEETVFLAHGFKHDNMMTLSLIERRGPSQVSDCVVKPDGSCIHITQEPGPEQDSIFVDHWRKMWKDVGIPEEGLVAGMEDLTISFIQSARKDLQYQTILAKESNTNEVVGSLSCQVWQGPCPQIIESQKVGTIWAVYVEPSSRRQGIATALMTSALDYLASIDCQSAILVAASEGGKSVYEQLGFAPNDALVCDFSLFDDFLDTSYCDSLMEKLLVRELDETLKTVNVVDLSSRQIQALLSATSRQLLAAFADHPQEDKILTTVFDFQSKYGFYVNPDNNWFTQNVKRFGKGFNMKRLVENEAALSTKFDKLSGRYDHWTVGNASKVEQYVAQWAKQRLLKRSLESKHRFLDMACGIGLQGQTLRLCGYEGELVGTDISPGMVDRVLYRGCYDKAFVLNANRGAGGLDSSSSDDEEHKYDHHDQQEVMSGRFDTLLCTGAMELLDHEIVLRLFNDFLREGGELWVSFQHDESPESRSGPTEHQNVRGIPRAEAISKLQEAGFRVDTIELCEDTFYTPSPDLNGKLLPVPYLFIVGTKVVGGND
;
A
#
# COMPACT_ATOMS: atom_id res chain seq x y z
N MET A 1 -12.95 -28.40 -26.40
CA MET A 1 -12.67 -26.97 -26.67
C MET A 1 -12.96 -26.20 -25.40
N ALA A 2 -11.96 -26.07 -24.52
CA ALA A 2 -12.07 -25.36 -23.26
C ALA A 2 -11.49 -23.94 -23.45
N GLN A 3 -12.33 -22.92 -23.26
CA GLN A 3 -11.93 -21.52 -23.28
C GLN A 3 -11.59 -21.10 -21.84
N GLN A 4 -10.31 -20.97 -21.53
CA GLN A 4 -9.79 -20.50 -20.25
C GLN A 4 -10.14 -19.01 -20.07
N SER A 5 -10.98 -18.72 -19.08
CA SER A 5 -11.39 -17.36 -18.73
C SER A 5 -10.24 -16.63 -18.00
N ARG A 6 -9.76 -15.51 -18.56
CA ARG A 6 -8.83 -14.60 -17.87
C ARG A 6 -9.59 -13.80 -16.80
N LYS A 7 -9.23 -14.00 -15.53
CA LYS A 7 -9.67 -13.22 -14.38
C LYS A 7 -8.96 -11.85 -14.38
N SER A 8 -9.68 -10.74 -14.23
CA SER A 8 -9.11 -9.40 -14.11
C SER A 8 -9.07 -8.97 -12.63
N LYS A 9 -7.87 -8.92 -12.04
CA LYS A 9 -7.60 -8.23 -10.77
C LYS A 9 -7.25 -6.77 -11.06
N LEU A 10 -7.52 -5.85 -10.12
CA LEU A 10 -7.22 -4.40 -10.26
C LEU A 10 -5.71 -4.10 -10.39
N PHE A 11 -4.88 -5.07 -10.02
CA PHE A 11 -3.48 -5.18 -10.41
C PHE A 11 -3.31 -6.61 -10.94
N THR A 12 -2.76 -6.76 -12.13
CA THR A 12 -2.27 -8.09 -12.55
C THR A 12 -0.80 -8.12 -12.22
N VAL A 13 -0.41 -8.98 -11.29
CA VAL A 13 0.98 -9.35 -11.11
C VAL A 13 1.20 -10.54 -12.04
N GLU A 14 1.72 -10.30 -13.25
CA GLU A 14 1.91 -11.38 -14.23
C GLU A 14 3.31 -11.98 -14.04
N ILE A 15 3.39 -13.18 -13.43
CA ILE A 15 4.62 -13.98 -13.35
C ILE A 15 5.03 -14.40 -14.76
N LEU A 16 6.05 -13.73 -15.30
CA LEU A 16 6.75 -14.16 -16.50
C LEU A 16 8.02 -14.89 -16.08
N ASP A 17 7.96 -16.21 -16.07
CA ASP A 17 9.12 -17.07 -15.94
C ASP A 17 9.91 -17.07 -17.27
N THR A 18 11.12 -16.49 -17.25
CA THR A 18 12.01 -16.41 -18.41
C THR A 18 13.05 -17.53 -18.46
N SER A 19 12.88 -18.62 -17.70
CA SER A 19 13.83 -19.75 -17.62
C SER A 19 14.14 -20.49 -18.94
N ASN A 20 13.52 -20.13 -20.07
CA ASN A 20 13.64 -20.87 -21.33
C ASN A 20 14.18 -20.08 -22.55
N LYS A 21 15.06 -19.09 -22.36
CA LYS A 21 15.85 -18.56 -23.50
C LYS A 21 17.33 -18.46 -23.18
N GLU A 22 18.11 -19.39 -23.73
CA GLU A 22 19.56 -19.30 -23.81
C GLU A 22 19.96 -18.03 -24.58
N VAL A 23 20.80 -17.20 -23.96
CA VAL A 23 21.44 -16.03 -24.58
C VAL A 23 22.80 -16.48 -25.11
N GLN A 24 23.02 -16.37 -26.42
CA GLN A 24 24.16 -16.99 -27.10
C GLN A 24 25.41 -16.08 -27.27
N SER A 25 25.47 -14.85 -26.72
CA SER A 25 26.74 -14.11 -26.75
C SER A 25 26.93 -13.01 -25.67
N PRO A 26 28.19 -12.67 -25.33
CA PRO A 26 28.53 -11.56 -24.41
C PRO A 26 28.11 -10.15 -24.87
N ALA A 27 27.68 -9.96 -26.12
CA ALA A 27 27.25 -8.66 -26.63
C ALA A 27 25.86 -8.23 -26.13
N ASP A 28 25.07 -9.15 -25.57
CA ASP A 28 23.72 -8.87 -25.04
C ASP A 28 23.72 -8.30 -23.61
N ILE A 29 24.90 -8.14 -22.99
CA ILE A 29 25.05 -7.72 -21.58
C ILE A 29 25.10 -6.18 -21.42
N GLY A 30 25.32 -5.41 -22.49
CA GLY A 30 25.50 -3.95 -22.43
C GLY A 30 24.22 -3.08 -22.50
N ILE A 31 23.03 -3.65 -22.68
CA ILE A 31 21.86 -2.87 -23.16
C ILE A 31 20.99 -2.24 -22.05
N VAL A 32 21.24 -2.52 -20.76
CA VAL A 32 20.37 -1.96 -19.69
C VAL A 32 20.81 -0.57 -19.20
N CYS A 33 22.07 -0.15 -19.41
CA CYS A 33 22.53 1.19 -18.99
C CYS A 33 22.74 2.20 -20.14
N GLU A 34 22.90 1.79 -21.40
CA GLU A 34 23.19 2.74 -22.50
C GLU A 34 21.97 3.30 -23.23
N HIS A 35 20.75 2.82 -22.95
CA HIS A 35 19.55 3.30 -23.64
C HIS A 35 19.03 4.67 -23.17
N TRP A 36 19.73 5.34 -22.25
CA TRP A 36 19.29 6.58 -21.61
C TRP A 36 20.02 7.86 -22.05
N LYS A 37 20.87 7.82 -23.08
CA LYS A 37 21.49 9.03 -23.66
C LYS A 37 21.02 9.43 -25.07
N SER A 38 20.33 8.57 -25.81
CA SER A 38 20.01 8.88 -27.24
C SER A 38 18.57 9.34 -27.50
N VAL A 39 17.72 9.43 -26.47
CA VAL A 39 16.29 9.78 -26.65
C VAL A 39 16.04 11.30 -26.55
N GLU A 40 16.94 12.09 -25.99
CA GLU A 40 16.75 13.55 -25.85
C GLU A 40 17.23 14.41 -27.04
N GLU A 41 18.10 13.91 -27.92
CA GLU A 41 18.68 14.75 -28.99
C GLU A 41 17.99 14.69 -30.37
N LYS A 42 16.89 13.93 -30.54
CA LYS A 42 16.22 13.79 -31.86
C LYS A 42 14.75 14.20 -31.91
N LYS A 43 14.32 15.14 -31.07
CA LYS A 43 13.01 15.81 -31.23
C LYS A 43 13.10 17.33 -31.11
N CYS A 44 13.97 17.93 -31.92
CA CYS A 44 13.87 19.35 -32.23
C CYS A 44 13.94 19.51 -33.76
N HIS A 45 12.80 19.32 -34.43
CA HIS A 45 12.35 20.14 -35.57
C HIS A 45 11.01 19.60 -36.14
N LYS A 46 10.07 20.54 -36.30
CA LYS A 46 8.75 20.46 -36.97
C LYS A 46 7.62 19.75 -36.22
N ASN A 47 6.84 20.52 -35.44
CA ASN A 47 5.51 20.97 -35.86
C ASN A 47 4.84 21.83 -34.76
N GLN A 48 4.47 23.05 -35.14
CA GLN A 48 3.47 23.85 -34.45
C GLN A 48 2.10 23.18 -34.60
N GLY A 49 1.39 23.00 -33.48
CA GLY A 49 0.05 22.44 -33.46
C GLY A 49 -0.26 21.94 -32.05
N SER A 50 -1.13 22.67 -31.35
CA SER A 50 -1.61 22.42 -29.99
C SER A 50 -1.81 20.92 -29.69
N ARG A 51 -1.10 20.42 -28.67
CA ARG A 51 -1.38 19.10 -28.10
C ARG A 51 -1.89 19.26 -26.69
N ASN A 52 -3.21 19.09 -26.56
CA ASN A 52 -3.88 18.68 -25.33
C ASN A 52 -3.11 17.50 -24.72
N ILE A 53 -2.57 17.71 -23.52
CA ILE A 53 -2.00 16.66 -22.69
C ILE A 53 -3.19 15.84 -22.17
N LYS A 54 -3.47 14.71 -22.83
CA LYS A 54 -4.46 13.73 -22.38
C LYS A 54 -3.92 13.03 -21.13
N THR A 55 -4.42 13.37 -19.95
CA THR A 55 -4.25 12.58 -18.74
C THR A 55 -5.28 11.45 -18.74
N ASN A 56 -4.84 10.26 -19.11
CA ASN A 56 -5.63 9.03 -18.99
C ASN A 56 -5.14 8.26 -17.76
N TRP A 57 -6.09 7.87 -16.91
CA TRP A 57 -5.92 6.95 -15.78
C TRP A 57 -5.63 5.54 -16.30
N LYS A 58 -4.62 4.87 -15.76
CA LYS A 58 -4.11 3.61 -16.33
C LYS A 58 -3.84 2.59 -15.23
N MET A 59 -4.43 1.40 -15.40
CA MET A 59 -4.10 0.20 -14.61
C MET A 59 -2.58 -0.03 -14.64
N ILE A 60 -2.03 -0.61 -13.59
CA ILE A 60 -0.61 -0.93 -13.51
C ILE A 60 -0.46 -2.44 -13.33
N THR A 61 0.35 -3.06 -14.18
CA THR A 61 0.69 -4.49 -14.12
C THR A 61 2.08 -4.62 -13.53
N VAL A 62 2.31 -5.46 -12.53
CA VAL A 62 3.67 -5.73 -12.05
C VAL A 62 4.17 -7.02 -12.71
N ASP A 63 5.19 -6.91 -13.56
CA ASP A 63 5.81 -8.05 -14.22
C ASP A 63 7.15 -8.40 -13.58
N PHE A 64 7.64 -9.60 -13.88
CA PHE A 64 8.90 -10.13 -13.36
C PHE A 64 9.92 -10.25 -14.49
N LEU A 65 11.17 -9.94 -14.19
CA LEU A 65 12.31 -10.30 -15.03
C LEU A 65 13.23 -11.20 -14.20
N GLN A 66 13.38 -12.46 -14.62
CA GLN A 66 14.21 -13.45 -13.94
C GLN A 66 15.47 -13.71 -14.75
N LYS A 67 16.63 -13.40 -14.15
CA LYS A 67 17.93 -13.86 -14.66
C LYS A 67 18.58 -14.64 -13.52
N THR A 68 18.47 -15.97 -13.58
CA THR A 68 19.09 -16.86 -12.60
C THR A 68 20.59 -16.95 -12.90
N HIS A 69 21.41 -16.37 -12.03
CA HIS A 69 22.70 -16.98 -11.71
C HIS A 69 22.41 -18.03 -10.64
N GLU A 70 22.92 -19.26 -10.77
CA GLU A 70 22.59 -20.38 -9.86
C GLU A 70 22.81 -20.04 -8.37
N ASP A 71 23.70 -19.07 -8.08
CA ASP A 71 24.04 -18.65 -6.72
C ASP A 71 23.31 -17.38 -6.22
N CYS A 72 22.66 -16.61 -7.10
CA CYS A 72 22.02 -15.33 -6.74
C CYS A 72 20.48 -15.44 -6.83
N ARG A 73 19.81 -15.58 -5.68
CA ARG A 73 18.35 -15.53 -5.57
C ARG A 73 17.83 -14.09 -5.60
N GLY A 74 17.97 -13.45 -6.76
CA GLY A 74 17.50 -12.08 -7.05
C GLY A 74 16.28 -12.03 -7.95
N ARG A 75 15.48 -10.97 -7.82
CA ARG A 75 14.29 -10.70 -8.63
C ARG A 75 14.11 -9.20 -8.85
N THR A 76 13.79 -8.82 -10.08
CA THR A 76 13.35 -7.45 -10.41
C THR A 76 11.87 -7.46 -10.72
N PHE A 77 11.14 -6.58 -10.06
CA PHE A 77 9.74 -6.30 -10.31
C PHE A 77 9.65 -5.01 -11.11
N VAL A 78 8.81 -5.01 -12.15
CA VAL A 78 8.57 -3.82 -12.97
C VAL A 78 7.09 -3.50 -12.97
N ALA A 79 6.74 -2.26 -12.70
CA ALA A 79 5.39 -1.75 -12.86
C ALA A 79 5.24 -1.27 -14.29
N ARG A 80 4.22 -1.74 -15.00
CA ARG A 80 3.87 -1.35 -16.35
C ARG A 80 2.53 -0.67 -16.40
N ASP A 81 2.48 0.37 -17.20
CA ASP A 81 1.26 0.94 -17.70
C ASP A 81 0.43 -0.10 -18.45
N ALA A 82 -0.78 -0.42 -18.00
CA ALA A 82 -1.58 -1.48 -18.61
C ALA A 82 -2.06 -1.15 -20.03
N ILE A 83 -2.08 0.13 -20.41
CA ILE A 83 -2.53 0.55 -21.75
C ILE A 83 -1.35 0.56 -22.71
N THR A 84 -0.28 1.28 -22.38
CA THR A 84 0.89 1.44 -23.25
C THR A 84 1.89 0.31 -23.12
N ARG A 85 1.80 -0.50 -22.06
CA ARG A 85 2.78 -1.53 -21.67
C ARG A 85 4.19 -0.97 -21.38
N GLU A 86 4.29 0.35 -21.27
CA GLU A 86 5.53 1.04 -20.87
C GLU A 86 5.83 0.77 -19.40
N ILE A 87 7.10 0.65 -19.05
CA ILE A 87 7.54 0.53 -17.66
C ILE A 87 7.41 1.90 -17.00
N VAL A 88 6.62 1.98 -15.94
CA VAL A 88 6.39 3.20 -15.15
C VAL A 88 7.19 3.20 -13.85
N GLY A 89 7.69 2.05 -13.41
CA GLY A 89 8.62 1.93 -12.30
C GLY A 89 9.24 0.54 -12.18
N SER A 90 10.25 0.40 -11.34
CA SER A 90 10.86 -0.90 -11.03
C SER A 90 11.41 -0.93 -9.61
N ILE A 91 11.59 -2.13 -9.08
CA ILE A 91 12.35 -2.38 -7.87
C ILE A 91 13.09 -3.71 -8.04
N SER A 92 14.34 -3.76 -7.61
CA SER A 92 15.11 -5.00 -7.56
C SER A 92 15.29 -5.41 -6.12
N CYS A 93 15.21 -6.70 -5.86
CA CYS A 93 15.59 -7.25 -4.59
C CYS A 93 16.36 -8.56 -4.74
N GLN A 94 17.18 -8.90 -3.77
CA GLN A 94 17.86 -10.19 -3.76
C GLN A 94 18.15 -10.66 -2.35
N LEU A 95 18.35 -11.97 -2.21
CA LEU A 95 18.98 -12.53 -1.04
C LEU A 95 20.45 -12.14 -1.02
N TRP A 96 20.86 -11.42 0.01
CA TRP A 96 22.26 -11.15 0.26
C TRP A 96 22.78 -12.11 1.33
N ARG A 97 23.70 -12.97 0.91
CA ARG A 97 24.54 -13.75 1.82
C ARG A 97 25.78 -12.91 2.06
N GLY A 98 25.82 -12.17 3.16
CA GLY A 98 26.87 -11.20 3.42
C GLY A 98 28.28 -11.80 3.52
N PRO A 99 29.30 -10.97 3.82
CA PRO A 99 30.67 -11.42 4.08
C PRO A 99 30.82 -12.16 5.42
N VAL A 100 29.71 -12.55 6.03
CA VAL A 100 29.67 -13.38 7.22
C VAL A 100 28.75 -14.51 6.81
N PRO A 101 29.06 -15.78 7.08
CA PRO A 101 28.06 -16.83 6.96
C PRO A 101 26.95 -16.48 7.95
N ILE A 102 25.90 -15.80 7.50
CA ILE A 102 24.71 -15.54 8.32
C ILE A 102 23.90 -16.84 8.50
N GLU A 103 24.32 -17.90 7.79
CA GLU A 103 24.09 -19.32 8.13
C GLU A 103 24.59 -19.69 9.55
N VAL A 104 25.18 -18.75 10.29
CA VAL A 104 25.57 -18.86 11.71
C VAL A 104 24.41 -18.61 12.68
N LEU A 105 23.21 -18.27 12.22
CA LEU A 105 21.99 -18.35 13.03
C LEU A 105 21.12 -19.45 12.38
N ASP A 106 20.36 -20.25 13.16
CA ASP A 106 19.67 -21.50 12.73
C ASP A 106 19.14 -21.42 11.29
N SER A 107 18.98 -22.50 10.53
CA SER A 107 18.51 -22.51 9.14
C SER A 107 17.24 -21.66 8.83
N ASN A 108 16.56 -21.16 9.87
CA ASN A 108 15.51 -20.15 9.91
C ASN A 108 15.94 -18.72 10.33
N ALA A 109 17.21 -18.33 10.35
CA ALA A 109 17.64 -17.12 11.03
C ALA A 109 18.50 -16.21 10.14
N LEU A 110 17.93 -15.03 9.93
CA LEU A 110 18.54 -13.83 9.36
C LEU A 110 19.04 -13.91 7.91
N SER A 111 18.25 -14.45 7.00
CA SER A 111 18.43 -14.12 5.59
C SER A 111 18.10 -12.62 5.35
N ILE A 112 19.09 -11.88 4.87
CA ILE A 112 18.99 -10.44 4.60
C ILE A 112 18.60 -10.25 3.14
N GLY A 113 17.40 -9.73 2.90
CA GLY A 113 17.04 -9.19 1.60
C GLY A 113 17.66 -7.82 1.39
N THR A 114 18.12 -7.49 0.20
CA THR A 114 18.39 -6.10 -0.17
C THR A 114 17.37 -5.63 -1.19
N VAL A 115 16.96 -4.37 -1.11
CA VAL A 115 16.04 -3.76 -2.07
C VAL A 115 16.65 -2.46 -2.59
N TRP A 116 16.66 -2.25 -3.91
CA TRP A 116 17.24 -1.06 -4.54
C TRP A 116 16.53 -0.70 -5.86
N GLY A 117 16.84 0.50 -6.36
CA GLY A 117 16.38 0.96 -7.66
C GLY A 117 14.88 1.26 -7.72
N LEU A 118 14.27 1.62 -6.58
CA LEU A 118 12.88 2.02 -6.47
C LEU A 118 12.66 3.31 -7.27
N THR A 119 12.22 3.16 -8.52
CA THR A 119 12.02 4.28 -9.44
C THR A 119 10.57 4.32 -9.86
N ALA A 120 9.99 5.52 -9.94
CA ALA A 120 8.68 5.74 -10.54
C ALA A 120 8.65 7.09 -11.26
N THR A 121 8.38 7.07 -12.56
CA THR A 121 8.41 8.29 -13.40
C THR A 121 7.10 9.06 -13.37
N ARG A 122 5.99 8.39 -13.01
CA ARG A 122 4.63 8.94 -12.90
C ARG A 122 3.90 8.18 -11.79
N PHE A 123 3.13 8.87 -10.95
CA PHE A 123 2.37 8.30 -9.82
C PHE A 123 3.29 7.69 -8.74
N GLN A 124 4.26 8.49 -8.27
CA GLN A 124 5.41 8.02 -7.50
C GLN A 124 5.04 7.08 -6.36
N VAL A 125 4.21 7.53 -5.43
CA VAL A 125 3.99 6.79 -4.18
C VAL A 125 3.24 5.46 -4.39
N PRO A 126 2.05 5.39 -5.04
CA PRO A 126 1.34 4.12 -5.15
C PRO A 126 2.09 3.04 -5.94
N VAL A 127 2.82 3.44 -7.00
CA VAL A 127 3.64 2.53 -7.79
C VAL A 127 4.81 1.99 -6.97
N GLN A 128 5.51 2.88 -6.28
CA GLN A 128 6.64 2.52 -5.43
C GLN A 128 6.19 1.57 -4.30
N GLN A 129 5.02 1.81 -3.70
CA GLN A 129 4.46 0.94 -2.68
C GLN A 129 4.10 -0.44 -3.22
N ALA A 130 3.40 -0.53 -4.35
CA ALA A 130 3.05 -1.82 -4.96
C ALA A 130 4.30 -2.65 -5.31
N LEU A 131 5.33 -1.98 -5.84
CA LEU A 131 6.63 -2.58 -6.12
C LEU A 131 7.31 -3.06 -4.83
N LEU A 132 7.40 -2.21 -3.81
CA LEU A 132 8.01 -2.55 -2.54
C LEU A 132 7.29 -3.72 -1.87
N ARG A 133 5.95 -3.73 -1.82
CA ARG A 133 5.15 -4.84 -1.29
C ARG A 133 5.44 -6.14 -2.04
N ALA A 134 5.51 -6.11 -3.37
CA ALA A 134 5.83 -7.29 -4.16
C ALA A 134 7.24 -7.83 -3.85
N ALA A 135 8.23 -6.94 -3.70
CA ALA A 135 9.58 -7.30 -3.31
C ALA A 135 9.64 -7.88 -1.88
N LEU A 136 9.01 -7.23 -0.90
CA LEU A 136 8.98 -7.70 0.49
C LEU A 136 8.27 -9.06 0.62
N ASN A 137 7.15 -9.26 -0.08
CA ASN A 137 6.45 -10.55 -0.09
C ASN A 137 7.32 -11.66 -0.66
N TYR A 138 8.06 -11.39 -1.74
CA TYR A 138 9.00 -12.35 -2.30
C TYR A 138 10.14 -12.67 -1.35
N LEU A 139 10.76 -11.64 -0.77
CA LEU A 139 11.84 -11.83 0.21
C LEU A 139 11.33 -12.65 1.40
N ARG A 140 10.18 -12.29 2.00
CA ARG A 140 9.62 -12.97 3.16
C ARG A 140 9.14 -14.39 2.86
N HIS A 141 8.29 -14.57 1.86
CA HIS A 141 7.60 -15.86 1.64
C HIS A 141 8.37 -16.81 0.73
N ASP A 142 8.96 -16.31 -0.36
CA ASP A 142 9.65 -17.18 -1.32
C ASP A 142 11.10 -17.46 -0.87
N LEU A 143 11.74 -16.51 -0.17
CA LEU A 143 13.14 -16.63 0.27
C LEU A 143 13.31 -16.75 1.80
N SER A 144 12.22 -16.72 2.56
CA SER A 144 12.26 -16.81 4.04
C SER A 144 13.14 -15.74 4.68
N CYS A 145 13.26 -14.55 4.07
CA CYS A 145 13.95 -13.41 4.64
C CYS A 145 13.31 -12.99 5.96
N HIS A 146 14.16 -12.62 6.91
CA HIS A 146 13.76 -12.09 8.22
C HIS A 146 14.06 -10.61 8.32
N LYS A 147 15.12 -10.14 7.65
CA LYS A 147 15.53 -8.75 7.65
C LYS A 147 15.69 -8.26 6.22
N VAL A 148 15.35 -7.01 5.95
CA VAL A 148 15.52 -6.39 4.64
C VAL A 148 16.25 -5.07 4.82
N VAL A 149 17.32 -4.88 4.07
CA VAL A 149 18.08 -3.63 4.01
C VAL A 149 17.74 -2.91 2.72
N ALA A 150 17.42 -1.62 2.80
CA ALA A 150 17.28 -0.73 1.66
C ALA A 150 18.35 0.36 1.74
N GLN A 151 18.95 0.70 0.60
CA GLN A 151 19.75 1.92 0.48
C GLN A 151 18.86 3.00 -0.11
N CYS A 152 18.68 4.09 0.63
CA CYS A 152 17.76 5.13 0.26
C CYS A 152 18.25 6.48 0.80
N PRO A 153 18.53 7.47 -0.06
CA PRO A 153 19.00 8.78 0.40
C PRO A 153 18.04 9.38 1.43
N GLU A 154 18.60 9.95 2.50
CA GLU A 154 17.81 10.71 3.47
C GLU A 154 16.99 11.82 2.77
N HIS A 155 15.75 11.99 3.24
CA HIS A 155 14.76 12.97 2.76
C HIS A 155 14.27 12.75 1.32
N SER A 156 14.43 11.55 0.78
CA SER A 156 13.87 11.17 -0.52
C SER A 156 12.39 10.75 -0.43
N ALA A 157 11.69 10.78 -1.57
CA ALA A 157 10.32 10.25 -1.64
C ALA A 157 10.29 8.74 -1.38
N GLU A 158 11.34 8.04 -1.80
CA GLU A 158 11.57 6.62 -1.56
C GLU A 158 11.69 6.32 -0.06
N GLU A 159 12.37 7.18 0.71
CA GLU A 159 12.54 7.00 2.15
C GLU A 159 11.18 7.01 2.85
N THR A 160 10.31 7.95 2.47
CA THR A 160 8.94 8.02 3.01
C THR A 160 8.18 6.71 2.73
N VAL A 161 8.37 6.12 1.55
CA VAL A 161 7.76 4.82 1.20
C VAL A 161 8.33 3.69 2.06
N PHE A 162 9.65 3.63 2.25
CA PHE A 162 10.29 2.61 3.10
C PHE A 162 9.86 2.75 4.57
N LEU A 163 9.91 3.96 5.15
CA LEU A 163 9.49 4.21 6.53
C LEU A 163 8.01 3.84 6.74
N ALA A 164 7.14 4.11 5.76
CA ALA A 164 5.74 3.68 5.79
C ALA A 164 5.56 2.14 5.78
N HIS A 165 6.58 1.37 5.36
CA HIS A 165 6.60 -0.10 5.34
C HIS A 165 7.46 -0.69 6.49
N GLY A 166 7.60 0.06 7.59
CA GLY A 166 8.24 -0.42 8.82
C GLY A 166 9.77 -0.42 8.78
N PHE A 167 10.38 0.16 7.74
CA PHE A 167 11.82 0.38 7.74
C PHE A 167 12.20 1.45 8.78
N LYS A 168 13.41 1.33 9.32
CA LYS A 168 14.03 2.28 10.26
C LYS A 168 15.48 2.52 9.85
N HIS A 169 16.06 3.66 10.22
CA HIS A 169 17.50 3.87 10.03
C HIS A 169 18.30 2.82 10.79
N ASP A 170 19.30 2.23 10.13
CA ASP A 170 20.20 1.25 10.72
C ASP A 170 21.50 1.92 11.21
N ASN A 171 22.22 1.25 12.10
CA ASN A 171 23.52 1.70 12.61
C ASN A 171 24.67 1.40 11.64
N MET A 172 24.41 1.42 10.33
CA MET A 172 25.47 1.26 9.33
C MET A 172 26.25 2.57 9.19
N MET A 173 27.58 2.49 9.19
CA MET A 173 28.43 3.67 9.12
C MET A 173 29.39 3.62 7.94
N THR A 174 29.69 4.76 7.33
CA THR A 174 30.61 4.89 6.20
C THR A 174 31.65 5.97 6.43
N LEU A 175 32.82 5.80 5.81
CA LEU A 175 33.93 6.76 5.83
C LEU A 175 34.55 6.85 4.43
N SER A 176 34.82 8.07 3.96
CA SER A 176 35.64 8.31 2.77
C SER A 176 37.12 8.16 3.09
N LEU A 177 37.84 7.35 2.31
CA LEU A 177 39.29 7.16 2.40
C LEU A 177 40.06 8.09 1.44
N ILE A 178 39.36 8.77 0.51
CA ILE A 178 39.98 9.62 -0.52
C ILE A 178 40.80 10.76 0.11
N GLU A 179 40.30 11.33 1.20
CA GLU A 179 40.95 12.44 1.91
C GLU A 179 42.08 11.98 2.85
N ARG A 180 42.19 10.66 3.07
CA ARG A 180 43.12 10.06 4.03
C ARG A 180 44.44 9.62 3.40
N ARG A 181 44.80 10.16 2.23
CA ARG A 181 45.99 9.76 1.47
C ARG A 181 47.29 10.16 2.17
N GLY A 182 47.79 9.26 3.01
CA GLY A 182 49.11 9.27 3.64
C GLY A 182 49.12 8.22 4.75
N PRO A 183 50.23 7.49 4.98
CA PRO A 183 50.30 6.55 6.10
C PRO A 183 50.03 7.32 7.38
N SER A 184 49.04 6.88 8.14
CA SER A 184 48.77 7.48 9.42
C SER A 184 50.01 7.31 10.31
N GLN A 185 50.43 8.35 11.05
CA GLN A 185 51.52 8.23 12.03
C GLN A 185 51.04 7.50 13.30
N VAL A 186 50.23 6.45 13.14
CA VAL A 186 49.84 5.63 14.28
C VAL A 186 51.04 4.78 14.64
N SER A 187 51.46 4.90 15.90
CA SER A 187 52.49 4.03 16.45
C SER A 187 52.02 2.58 16.36
N ASP A 188 52.89 1.68 15.87
CA ASP A 188 52.67 0.21 15.86
C ASP A 188 52.49 -0.39 17.28
N CYS A 189 52.47 0.47 18.30
CA CYS A 189 52.38 0.17 19.71
C CYS A 189 51.39 1.11 20.41
N VAL A 190 50.52 0.54 21.23
CA VAL A 190 49.75 1.27 22.23
C VAL A 190 50.41 1.07 23.60
N VAL A 191 50.99 2.13 24.16
CA VAL A 191 51.65 2.07 25.48
C VAL A 191 50.60 2.16 26.59
N LYS A 192 50.55 1.14 27.44
CA LYS A 192 49.68 1.10 28.63
C LYS A 192 50.24 1.99 29.76
N PRO A 193 49.41 2.41 30.73
CA PRO A 193 49.87 3.20 31.88
C PRO A 193 50.97 2.54 32.72
N ASP A 194 51.05 1.20 32.72
CA ASP A 194 52.07 0.43 33.43
C ASP A 194 53.39 0.29 32.65
N GLY A 195 53.48 0.90 31.46
CA GLY A 195 54.66 0.85 30.59
C GLY A 195 54.75 -0.37 29.68
N SER A 196 53.81 -1.33 29.78
CA SER A 196 53.70 -2.40 28.79
C SER A 196 53.15 -1.87 27.46
N CYS A 197 53.38 -2.59 26.38
CA CYS A 197 52.96 -2.18 25.04
C CYS A 197 52.02 -3.24 24.45
N ILE A 198 51.06 -2.78 23.65
CA ILE A 198 50.25 -3.62 22.77
C ILE A 198 50.68 -3.36 21.34
N HIS A 199 51.22 -4.36 20.66
CA HIS A 199 51.60 -4.28 19.25
C HIS A 199 50.39 -4.54 18.35
N ILE A 200 50.23 -3.73 17.32
CA ILE A 200 49.26 -3.98 16.26
C ILE A 200 49.99 -4.70 15.13
N THR A 201 49.62 -5.96 14.87
CA THR A 201 50.26 -6.77 13.83
C THR A 201 49.28 -7.13 12.73
N GLN A 202 49.71 -6.90 11.50
CA GLN A 202 49.07 -7.44 10.30
C GLN A 202 49.73 -8.79 10.03
N GLU A 203 49.22 -9.85 10.65
CA GLU A 203 49.74 -11.21 10.45
C GLU A 203 48.86 -11.95 9.42
N PRO A 204 49.33 -12.09 8.18
CA PRO A 204 48.60 -12.83 7.16
C PRO A 204 48.84 -14.33 7.37
N GLY A 205 47.86 -15.05 7.91
CA GLY A 205 47.99 -16.51 7.96
C GLY A 205 46.78 -17.27 8.52
N PRO A 206 46.49 -18.48 7.99
CA PRO A 206 45.43 -19.36 8.51
C PRO A 206 45.60 -19.75 9.98
N GLU A 207 46.82 -19.69 10.51
CA GLU A 207 47.14 -20.03 11.90
C GLU A 207 46.46 -19.10 12.93
N GLN A 208 46.05 -17.90 12.51
CA GLN A 208 45.36 -16.93 13.36
C GLN A 208 43.83 -16.99 13.23
N ASP A 209 43.29 -17.77 12.28
CA ASP A 209 41.85 -17.77 11.97
C ASP A 209 41.03 -18.28 13.16
N SER A 210 41.53 -19.24 13.94
CA SER A 210 40.85 -19.76 15.14
C SER A 210 40.71 -18.74 16.26
N ILE A 211 41.75 -17.91 16.48
CA ILE A 211 41.73 -16.83 17.49
C ILE A 211 40.71 -15.78 17.09
N PHE A 212 40.69 -15.41 15.81
CA PHE A 212 39.72 -14.48 15.28
C PHE A 212 38.28 -14.99 15.45
N VAL A 213 38.02 -16.25 15.14
CA VAL A 213 36.70 -16.89 15.30
C VAL A 213 36.24 -16.85 16.76
N ASP A 214 37.14 -17.10 17.72
CA ASP A 214 36.83 -16.99 19.15
C ASP A 214 36.45 -15.55 19.54
N HIS A 215 37.21 -14.55 19.09
CA HIS A 215 36.87 -13.14 19.29
C HIS A 215 35.54 -12.76 18.64
N TRP A 216 35.23 -13.28 17.45
CA TRP A 216 33.96 -13.04 16.78
C TRP A 216 32.78 -13.63 17.56
N ARG A 217 32.93 -14.84 18.10
CA ARG A 217 31.94 -15.45 19.03
C ARG A 217 31.75 -14.58 20.27
N LYS A 218 32.84 -14.16 20.93
CA LYS A 218 32.79 -13.29 22.12
C LYS A 218 32.10 -11.95 21.84
N MET A 219 32.33 -11.38 20.66
CA MET A 219 31.65 -10.15 20.25
C MET A 219 30.13 -10.31 20.16
N TRP A 220 29.63 -11.41 19.58
CA TRP A 220 28.19 -11.69 19.52
C TRP A 220 27.56 -11.86 20.90
N LYS A 221 28.28 -12.52 21.80
CA LYS A 221 27.88 -12.64 23.21
C LYS A 221 27.79 -11.29 23.91
N ASP A 222 28.75 -10.40 23.68
CA ASP A 222 28.78 -9.05 24.25
C ASP A 222 27.63 -8.15 23.76
N VAL A 223 27.12 -8.37 22.55
CA VAL A 223 25.93 -7.67 22.03
C VAL A 223 24.62 -8.36 22.42
N GLY A 224 24.67 -9.37 23.29
CA GLY A 224 23.50 -10.00 23.91
C GLY A 224 22.93 -11.19 23.13
N ILE A 225 23.63 -11.72 22.13
CA ILE A 225 23.21 -12.96 21.45
C ILE A 225 23.67 -14.15 22.29
N PRO A 226 22.75 -15.00 22.78
CA PRO A 226 23.09 -16.19 23.56
C PRO A 226 23.80 -17.24 22.68
N GLU A 227 24.58 -18.13 23.29
CA GLU A 227 25.33 -19.18 22.56
C GLU A 227 24.38 -20.10 21.78
N GLU A 228 23.21 -20.38 22.33
CA GLU A 228 22.15 -21.18 21.69
C GLU A 228 21.55 -20.48 20.47
N GLY A 229 21.75 -19.17 20.33
CA GLY A 229 21.37 -18.40 19.15
C GLY A 229 22.36 -18.55 17.99
N LEU A 230 23.59 -18.99 18.26
CA LEU A 230 24.61 -19.27 17.26
C LEU A 230 24.42 -20.68 16.68
N VAL A 231 24.78 -20.88 15.42
CA VAL A 231 24.60 -22.14 14.70
C VAL A 231 25.69 -23.11 15.02
N ALA A 232 25.27 -24.37 15.08
CA ALA A 232 26.14 -25.51 15.05
C ALA A 232 27.09 -25.45 13.83
N GLY A 233 28.39 -25.37 14.09
CA GLY A 233 29.42 -25.28 13.04
C GLY A 233 29.80 -23.85 12.64
N MET A 234 29.46 -22.84 13.44
CA MET A 234 29.87 -21.45 13.22
C MET A 234 31.36 -21.28 12.91
N GLU A 235 32.21 -22.03 13.59
CA GLU A 235 33.66 -21.95 13.42
C GLU A 235 34.06 -22.38 12.01
N ASP A 236 33.61 -23.55 11.57
CA ASP A 236 33.91 -24.09 10.24
C ASP A 236 33.38 -23.19 9.12
N LEU A 237 32.16 -22.66 9.29
CA LEU A 237 31.56 -21.71 8.36
C LEU A 237 32.40 -20.43 8.25
N THR A 238 32.79 -19.85 9.39
CA THR A 238 33.57 -18.61 9.45
C THR A 238 34.97 -18.82 8.86
N ILE A 239 35.62 -19.94 9.16
CA ILE A 239 36.93 -20.29 8.59
C ILE A 239 36.84 -20.47 7.08
N SER A 240 35.84 -21.21 6.59
CA SER A 240 35.62 -21.41 5.16
C SER A 240 35.41 -20.08 4.44
N PHE A 241 34.63 -19.18 5.04
CA PHE A 241 34.45 -17.83 4.54
C PHE A 241 35.77 -17.07 4.46
N ILE A 242 36.56 -17.05 5.54
CA ILE A 242 37.85 -16.36 5.61
C ILE A 242 38.80 -16.87 4.52
N GLN A 243 38.83 -18.18 4.29
CA GLN A 243 39.65 -18.79 3.24
C GLN A 243 39.26 -18.30 1.84
N SER A 244 37.96 -18.22 1.54
CA SER A 244 37.48 -17.67 0.26
C SER A 244 37.74 -16.16 0.17
N ALA A 245 37.45 -15.39 1.22
CA ALA A 245 37.70 -13.95 1.24
C ALA A 245 39.19 -13.61 1.09
N ARG A 246 40.08 -14.43 1.63
CA ARG A 246 41.53 -14.28 1.43
C ARG A 246 41.95 -14.47 -0.01
N LYS A 247 41.33 -15.43 -0.70
CA LYS A 247 41.58 -15.71 -2.11
C LYS A 247 41.03 -14.61 -3.02
N ASP A 248 39.79 -14.17 -2.76
CA ASP A 248 39.01 -13.42 -3.74
C ASP A 248 38.83 -11.93 -3.34
N LEU A 249 38.97 -11.59 -2.06
CA LEU A 249 38.59 -10.29 -1.47
C LEU A 249 39.70 -9.55 -0.74
N GLN A 250 40.95 -9.98 -0.91
CA GLN A 250 42.11 -9.34 -0.25
C GLN A 250 41.86 -9.18 1.27
N TYR A 251 41.39 -10.27 1.88
CA TYR A 251 41.08 -10.29 3.29
C TYR A 251 42.33 -10.17 4.15
N GLN A 252 42.23 -9.38 5.22
CA GLN A 252 43.26 -9.19 6.22
C GLN A 252 42.67 -9.23 7.63
N THR A 253 43.25 -10.08 8.48
CA THR A 253 43.07 -10.05 9.93
C THR A 253 44.12 -9.13 10.55
N ILE A 254 43.73 -8.31 11.50
CA ILE A 254 44.66 -7.45 12.27
C ILE A 254 44.51 -7.78 13.75
N LEU A 255 45.63 -8.02 14.42
CA LEU A 255 45.68 -8.47 15.81
C LEU A 255 46.32 -7.41 16.70
N ALA A 256 45.86 -7.34 17.95
CA ALA A 256 46.48 -6.58 19.02
C ALA A 256 47.13 -7.56 19.99
N LYS A 257 48.46 -7.56 20.10
CA LYS A 257 49.24 -8.50 20.92
C LYS A 257 49.97 -7.80 22.05
N GLU A 258 49.91 -8.34 23.25
CA GLU A 258 50.67 -7.80 24.39
C GLU A 258 52.16 -8.17 24.29
N SER A 259 53.07 -7.18 24.36
CA SER A 259 54.50 -7.39 24.10
C SER A 259 55.17 -8.41 25.02
N ASN A 260 54.73 -8.50 26.27
CA ASN A 260 55.37 -9.33 27.29
C ASN A 260 54.93 -10.80 27.23
N THR A 261 53.67 -11.03 26.90
CA THR A 261 53.02 -12.35 26.93
C THR A 261 52.81 -12.94 25.54
N ASN A 262 52.86 -12.09 24.51
CA ASN A 262 52.43 -12.39 23.14
C ASN A 262 50.96 -12.84 23.04
N GLU A 263 50.15 -12.54 24.06
CA GLU A 263 48.72 -12.84 24.09
C GLU A 263 47.95 -11.90 23.18
N VAL A 264 46.99 -12.43 22.40
CA VAL A 264 46.11 -11.63 21.56
C VAL A 264 44.98 -11.06 22.43
N VAL A 265 44.96 -9.74 22.58
CA VAL A 265 43.98 -9.03 23.41
C VAL A 265 42.92 -8.30 22.60
N GLY A 266 43.00 -8.36 21.27
CA GLY A 266 41.99 -7.81 20.37
C GLY A 266 42.25 -8.20 18.93
N SER A 267 41.21 -8.13 18.10
CA SER A 267 41.29 -8.40 16.67
C SER A 267 40.23 -7.62 15.89
N LEU A 268 40.45 -7.51 14.59
CA LEU A 268 39.41 -7.21 13.61
C LEU A 268 39.74 -7.85 12.27
N SER A 269 38.79 -7.78 11.35
CA SER A 269 39.02 -8.14 9.95
C SER A 269 38.54 -7.08 8.99
N CYS A 270 39.23 -6.98 7.86
CA CYS A 270 38.87 -6.09 6.78
C CYS A 270 39.15 -6.73 5.42
N GLN A 271 38.40 -6.31 4.41
CA GLN A 271 38.46 -6.88 3.06
C GLN A 271 37.75 -5.96 2.06
N VAL A 272 37.86 -6.28 0.77
CA VAL A 272 37.04 -5.67 -0.27
C VAL A 272 35.58 -6.08 -0.11
N TRP A 273 34.68 -5.12 -0.08
CA TRP A 273 33.24 -5.34 0.00
C TRP A 273 32.68 -5.83 -1.32
N GLN A 274 32.06 -7.02 -1.38
CA GLN A 274 31.34 -7.45 -2.59
C GLN A 274 29.94 -6.87 -2.70
N GLY A 275 29.31 -6.53 -1.57
CA GLY A 275 27.99 -5.91 -1.52
C GLY A 275 26.89 -6.64 -2.28
N PRO A 276 25.70 -6.03 -2.33
CA PRO A 276 24.60 -6.50 -3.17
C PRO A 276 24.73 -6.02 -4.63
N CYS A 277 25.38 -4.89 -4.86
CA CYS A 277 25.48 -4.29 -6.19
C CYS A 277 26.83 -4.64 -6.83
N PRO A 278 26.85 -5.01 -8.13
CA PRO A 278 28.10 -5.25 -8.82
C PRO A 278 28.95 -3.98 -8.81
N GLN A 279 30.22 -4.11 -8.41
CA GLN A 279 31.20 -3.02 -8.50
C GLN A 279 31.61 -2.83 -9.96
N ILE A 280 30.76 -2.13 -10.73
CA ILE A 280 30.99 -1.87 -12.16
C ILE A 280 31.95 -0.69 -12.41
N ILE A 281 32.27 0.08 -11.37
CA ILE A 281 33.20 1.20 -11.45
C ILE A 281 34.50 0.76 -10.76
N GLU A 282 35.49 0.38 -11.55
CA GLU A 282 36.79 -0.12 -11.07
C GLU A 282 37.49 0.89 -10.13
N SER A 283 37.22 2.19 -10.31
CA SER A 283 37.76 3.22 -9.43
C SER A 283 37.06 3.32 -8.07
N GLN A 284 35.87 2.74 -7.85
CA GLN A 284 35.10 2.88 -6.60
C GLN A 284 35.14 1.63 -5.73
N LYS A 285 36.34 1.15 -5.44
CA LYS A 285 36.52 0.00 -4.57
C LYS A 285 36.13 0.36 -3.14
N VAL A 286 35.18 -0.37 -2.56
CA VAL A 286 34.71 -0.17 -1.18
C VAL A 286 35.30 -1.25 -0.30
N GLY A 287 35.86 -0.86 0.85
CA GLY A 287 36.31 -1.77 1.89
C GLY A 287 35.22 -2.01 2.94
N THR A 288 35.24 -3.16 3.60
CA THR A 288 34.41 -3.43 4.77
C THR A 288 35.29 -3.83 5.94
N ILE A 289 34.88 -3.44 7.14
CA ILE A 289 35.50 -3.83 8.40
C ILE A 289 34.43 -4.54 9.24
N TRP A 290 34.82 -5.63 9.89
CA TRP A 290 33.93 -6.41 10.75
C TRP A 290 34.70 -7.10 11.87
N ALA A 291 33.98 -7.67 12.84
CA ALA A 291 34.54 -8.40 13.98
C ALA A 291 35.56 -7.64 14.83
N VAL A 292 35.30 -6.34 15.03
CA VAL A 292 36.13 -5.53 15.91
C VAL A 292 35.87 -5.93 17.36
N TYR A 293 36.86 -6.56 17.99
CA TYR A 293 36.77 -7.01 19.38
C TYR A 293 38.05 -6.68 20.14
N VAL A 294 37.88 -6.27 21.40
CA VAL A 294 38.97 -6.08 22.37
C VAL A 294 38.53 -6.74 23.67
N GLU A 295 39.42 -7.52 24.27
CA GLU A 295 39.16 -8.21 25.52
C GLU A 295 38.76 -7.22 26.62
N PRO A 296 37.77 -7.53 27.49
CA PRO A 296 37.23 -6.59 28.47
C PRO A 296 38.29 -5.91 29.33
N SER A 297 39.31 -6.65 29.76
CA SER A 297 40.43 -6.15 30.57
C SER A 297 41.35 -5.16 29.84
N SER A 298 41.31 -5.16 28.50
CA SER A 298 42.16 -4.33 27.63
C SER A 298 41.39 -3.18 26.98
N ARG A 299 40.09 -3.01 27.28
CA ARG A 299 39.25 -1.93 26.74
C ARG A 299 39.65 -0.56 27.27
N ARG A 300 39.23 0.49 26.54
CA ARG A 300 39.44 1.92 26.89
C ARG A 300 40.91 2.35 26.96
N GLN A 301 41.81 1.58 26.35
CA GLN A 301 43.25 1.87 26.27
C GLN A 301 43.67 2.37 24.87
N GLY A 302 42.73 2.64 23.97
CA GLY A 302 43.02 3.07 22.59
C GLY A 302 43.27 1.93 21.59
N ILE A 303 43.21 0.66 22.04
CA ILE A 303 43.46 -0.52 21.20
C ILE A 303 42.49 -0.60 20.01
N ALA A 304 41.19 -0.38 20.23
CA ALA A 304 40.19 -0.41 19.15
C ALA A 304 40.47 0.67 18.08
N THR A 305 40.86 1.87 18.51
CA THR A 305 41.26 2.97 17.62
C THR A 305 42.49 2.59 16.79
N ALA A 306 43.49 1.95 17.41
CA ALA A 306 44.72 1.52 16.74
C ALA A 306 44.45 0.40 15.73
N LEU A 307 43.66 -0.62 16.11
CA LEU A 307 43.19 -1.68 15.21
C LEU A 307 42.47 -1.08 14.00
N MET A 308 41.43 -0.26 14.24
CA MET A 308 40.64 0.36 13.17
C MET A 308 41.50 1.22 12.25
N THR A 309 42.46 1.97 12.79
CA THR A 309 43.34 2.79 11.95
C THR A 309 44.22 1.93 11.06
N SER A 310 44.80 0.84 11.59
CA SER A 310 45.56 -0.13 10.79
C SER A 310 44.70 -0.77 9.69
N ALA A 311 43.42 -1.04 9.96
CA ALA A 311 42.48 -1.56 8.97
C ALA A 311 42.24 -0.55 7.84
N LEU A 312 42.07 0.72 8.19
CA LEU A 312 41.80 1.79 7.23
C LEU A 312 43.03 2.07 6.37
N ASP A 313 44.23 2.01 6.95
CA ASP A 313 45.48 2.11 6.21
C ASP A 313 45.66 0.92 5.26
N TYR A 314 45.33 -0.30 5.69
CA TYR A 314 45.34 -1.48 4.82
C TYR A 314 44.35 -1.33 3.65
N LEU A 315 43.09 -0.98 3.93
CA LEU A 315 42.07 -0.79 2.89
C LEU A 315 42.48 0.30 1.89
N ALA A 316 43.05 1.42 2.37
CA ALA A 316 43.59 2.46 1.51
C ALA A 316 44.77 1.95 0.65
N SER A 317 45.65 1.10 1.21
CA SER A 317 46.79 0.51 0.49
C SER A 317 46.39 -0.43 -0.65
N ILE A 318 45.19 -1.00 -0.59
CA ILE A 318 44.61 -1.83 -1.63
C ILE A 318 43.61 -1.04 -2.50
N ASP A 319 43.74 0.29 -2.55
CA ASP A 319 42.97 1.21 -3.38
C ASP A 319 41.47 1.31 -3.04
N CYS A 320 41.04 0.95 -1.82
CA CYS A 320 39.68 1.27 -1.39
C CYS A 320 39.50 2.79 -1.23
N GLN A 321 38.40 3.33 -1.76
CA GLN A 321 38.04 4.74 -1.67
C GLN A 321 37.13 5.07 -0.49
N SER A 322 36.46 4.07 0.06
CA SER A 322 35.63 4.19 1.24
C SER A 322 35.67 2.91 2.06
N ALA A 323 35.33 3.03 3.34
CA ALA A 323 35.16 1.91 4.25
C ALA A 323 33.76 1.91 4.83
N ILE A 324 33.18 0.73 5.01
CA ILE A 324 31.87 0.55 5.64
C ILE A 324 31.98 -0.36 6.87
N LEU A 325 31.15 -0.07 7.87
CA LEU A 325 30.94 -0.89 9.05
C LEU A 325 29.49 -1.37 9.04
N VAL A 326 29.31 -2.69 8.91
CA VAL A 326 27.99 -3.32 8.97
C VAL A 326 27.69 -3.64 10.43
N ALA A 327 26.62 -3.07 10.98
CA ALA A 327 26.18 -3.24 12.36
C ALA A 327 27.18 -2.74 13.43
N ALA A 328 27.42 -1.43 13.47
CA ALA A 328 28.16 -0.83 14.58
C ALA A 328 27.37 -1.00 15.90
N SER A 329 27.99 -1.64 16.90
CA SER A 329 27.41 -1.72 18.24
C SER A 329 27.42 -0.34 18.90
N GLU A 330 26.45 -0.09 19.80
CA GLU A 330 26.36 1.18 20.53
C GLU A 330 27.66 1.50 21.31
N GLY A 331 28.31 0.46 21.86
CA GLY A 331 29.58 0.60 22.55
C GLY A 331 30.78 0.91 21.64
N GLY A 332 30.72 0.53 20.37
CA GLY A 332 31.75 0.82 19.36
C GLY A 332 31.58 2.16 18.65
N LYS A 333 30.34 2.67 18.57
CA LYS A 333 29.95 3.86 17.79
C LYS A 333 30.86 5.06 18.02
N SER A 334 31.16 5.40 19.28
CA SER A 334 32.02 6.54 19.61
C SER A 334 33.44 6.42 19.05
N VAL A 335 33.98 5.20 18.92
CA VAL A 335 35.31 4.96 18.34
C VAL A 335 35.26 5.24 16.84
N TYR A 336 34.20 4.81 16.16
CA TYR A 336 34.03 4.99 14.73
C TYR A 336 33.82 6.45 14.35
N GLU A 337 32.97 7.18 15.09
CA GLU A 337 32.74 8.62 14.88
C GLU A 337 34.03 9.43 15.05
N GLN A 338 34.87 9.10 16.03
CA GLN A 338 36.17 9.74 16.23
C GLN A 338 37.15 9.51 15.06
N LEU A 339 36.99 8.40 14.33
CA LEU A 339 37.76 8.08 13.13
C LEU A 339 37.15 8.67 11.84
N GLY A 340 36.06 9.43 11.97
CA GLY A 340 35.38 10.12 10.87
C GLY A 340 34.28 9.30 10.19
N PHE A 341 33.89 8.14 10.73
CA PHE A 341 32.71 7.43 10.24
C PHE A 341 31.45 8.23 10.55
N ALA A 342 30.52 8.29 9.59
CA ALA A 342 29.20 8.90 9.75
C ALA A 342 28.09 7.85 9.55
N PRO A 343 26.89 8.05 10.13
CA PRO A 343 25.71 7.26 9.78
C PRO A 343 25.49 7.25 8.27
N ASN A 344 25.03 6.11 7.74
CA ASN A 344 24.73 5.93 6.32
C ASN A 344 23.21 5.92 6.07
N ASP A 345 22.84 6.16 4.82
CA ASP A 345 21.50 6.12 4.22
C ASP A 345 20.89 4.70 4.14
N ALA A 346 21.23 3.83 5.08
CA ALA A 346 20.72 2.46 5.14
C ALA A 346 19.50 2.38 6.05
N LEU A 347 18.43 1.84 5.47
CA LEU A 347 17.18 1.54 6.14
C LEU A 347 17.05 0.03 6.33
N VAL A 348 16.47 -0.39 7.44
CA VAL A 348 16.26 -1.79 7.82
C VAL A 348 14.81 -2.04 8.19
N CYS A 349 14.23 -3.10 7.65
CA CYS A 349 12.97 -3.68 8.07
C CYS A 349 13.20 -5.08 8.64
N ASP A 350 12.63 -5.38 9.82
CA ASP A 350 12.75 -6.68 10.48
C ASP A 350 11.38 -7.34 10.55
N PHE A 351 11.14 -8.37 9.73
CA PHE A 351 9.88 -9.07 9.66
C PHE A 351 9.49 -9.78 10.96
N SER A 352 10.44 -10.09 11.86
CA SER A 352 10.14 -10.73 13.15
C SER A 352 9.43 -9.79 14.14
N LEU A 353 9.54 -8.48 13.92
CA LEU A 353 8.81 -7.48 14.70
C LEU A 353 7.39 -7.24 14.17
N PHE A 354 7.01 -7.91 13.07
CA PHE A 354 5.86 -7.57 12.25
C PHE A 354 5.14 -8.81 11.68
N ASP A 355 4.57 -9.62 12.58
CA ASP A 355 3.74 -10.76 12.16
C ASP A 355 2.46 -10.33 11.40
N ASP A 356 1.90 -9.15 11.71
CA ASP A 356 0.63 -8.67 11.15
C ASP A 356 0.75 -7.51 10.13
N PHE A 357 1.93 -6.92 9.92
CA PHE A 357 2.06 -5.62 9.23
C PHE A 357 1.99 -5.69 7.68
N LEU A 358 2.13 -6.89 7.10
CA LEU A 358 1.83 -7.09 5.67
C LEU A 358 0.32 -7.23 5.42
N ASP A 359 -0.52 -7.20 6.48
CA ASP A 359 -1.93 -6.95 6.30
C ASP A 359 -2.10 -5.54 5.71
N THR A 360 -2.63 -5.50 4.49
CA THR A 360 -2.80 -4.30 3.68
C THR A 360 -3.53 -3.17 4.42
N SER A 361 -4.34 -3.52 5.43
CA SER A 361 -5.15 -2.61 6.24
C SER A 361 -4.33 -1.55 7.00
N TYR A 362 -3.16 -1.91 7.58
CA TYR A 362 -2.41 -0.99 8.44
C TYR A 362 -1.67 0.10 7.64
N CYS A 363 -0.97 -0.30 6.57
CA CYS A 363 -0.27 0.64 5.69
C CYS A 363 -1.24 1.62 5.02
N ASP A 364 -2.42 1.12 4.63
CA ASP A 364 -3.45 1.95 4.02
C ASP A 364 -4.01 2.95 5.06
N SER A 365 -4.20 2.54 6.32
CA SER A 365 -4.62 3.45 7.42
C SER A 365 -3.60 4.53 7.77
N LEU A 366 -2.29 4.20 7.80
CA LEU A 366 -1.25 5.19 8.12
C LEU A 366 -1.13 6.25 7.01
N MET A 367 -1.19 5.81 5.75
CA MET A 367 -1.15 6.72 4.61
C MET A 367 -2.38 7.61 4.55
N GLU A 368 -3.56 7.05 4.80
CA GLU A 368 -4.79 7.81 4.91
C GLU A 368 -4.63 8.91 5.98
N LYS A 369 -4.12 8.58 7.18
CA LYS A 369 -3.87 9.59 8.24
C LYS A 369 -2.90 10.68 7.80
N LEU A 370 -1.83 10.35 7.09
CA LEU A 370 -0.87 11.33 6.58
C LEU A 370 -1.49 12.24 5.51
N LEU A 371 -2.25 11.67 4.58
CA LEU A 371 -2.96 12.43 3.54
C LEU A 371 -4.07 13.30 4.11
N VAL A 372 -4.82 12.79 5.10
CA VAL A 372 -5.82 13.57 5.86
C VAL A 372 -5.15 14.78 6.51
N ARG A 373 -3.98 14.57 7.16
CA ARG A 373 -3.23 15.65 7.79
C ARG A 373 -2.73 16.68 6.77
N GLU A 374 -2.16 16.23 5.66
CA GLU A 374 -1.68 17.15 4.61
C GLU A 374 -2.85 17.93 3.98
N LEU A 375 -3.99 17.27 3.74
CA LEU A 375 -5.17 17.93 3.22
C LEU A 375 -5.71 18.96 4.22
N ASP A 376 -5.78 18.62 5.51
CA ASP A 376 -6.17 19.52 6.60
C ASP A 376 -5.25 20.76 6.66
N GLU A 377 -3.93 20.54 6.65
CA GLU A 377 -2.94 21.63 6.61
C GLU A 377 -3.12 22.50 5.35
N THR A 378 -3.36 21.89 4.19
CA THR A 378 -3.61 22.60 2.92
C THR A 378 -4.88 23.44 2.99
N LEU A 379 -5.99 22.90 3.49
CA LEU A 379 -7.26 23.61 3.66
C LEU A 379 -7.09 24.80 4.62
N LYS A 380 -6.34 24.62 5.72
CA LYS A 380 -6.01 25.71 6.65
C LYS A 380 -5.22 26.83 5.97
N THR A 381 -4.31 26.53 5.04
CA THR A 381 -3.55 27.57 4.32
C THR A 381 -4.41 28.47 3.45
N VAL A 382 -5.56 27.98 2.95
CA VAL A 382 -6.52 28.77 2.16
C VAL A 382 -7.64 29.39 3.00
N ASN A 383 -7.47 29.37 4.33
CA ASN A 383 -8.41 29.84 5.35
C ASN A 383 -9.73 29.05 5.40
N VAL A 384 -9.71 27.77 5.04
CA VAL A 384 -10.82 26.85 5.35
C VAL A 384 -10.59 26.33 6.76
N VAL A 385 -11.43 26.78 7.67
CA VAL A 385 -11.50 26.35 9.08
C VAL A 385 -12.96 25.92 9.29
N ASP A 386 -13.24 24.95 10.16
CA ASP A 386 -14.59 24.43 10.47
C ASP A 386 -15.01 23.09 9.82
N LEU A 387 -14.09 22.30 9.28
CA LEU A 387 -14.37 20.90 8.91
C LEU A 387 -13.98 19.94 10.03
N SER A 388 -14.84 18.96 10.35
CA SER A 388 -14.50 17.89 11.29
C SER A 388 -13.44 16.96 10.71
N SER A 389 -12.71 16.23 11.57
CA SER A 389 -11.73 15.24 11.11
C SER A 389 -12.36 14.17 10.21
N ARG A 390 -13.63 13.78 10.47
CA ARG A 390 -14.36 12.85 9.62
C ARG A 390 -14.76 13.46 8.28
N GLN A 391 -15.13 14.73 8.24
CA GLN A 391 -15.35 15.43 6.97
C GLN A 391 -14.08 15.47 6.13
N ILE A 392 -12.94 15.82 6.74
CA ILE A 392 -11.65 15.88 6.04
C ILE A 392 -11.25 14.50 5.51
N GLN A 393 -11.45 13.44 6.31
CA GLN A 393 -11.26 12.06 5.85
C GLN A 393 -12.15 11.74 4.63
N ALA A 394 -13.43 12.08 4.71
CA ALA A 394 -14.38 11.87 3.63
C ALA A 394 -14.01 12.65 2.35
N LEU A 395 -13.34 13.81 2.45
CA LEU A 395 -12.90 14.58 1.28
C LEU A 395 -11.89 13.83 0.41
N LEU A 396 -11.05 12.95 0.97
CA LEU A 396 -9.96 12.30 0.22
C LEU A 396 -10.47 11.48 -0.97
N SER A 397 -11.55 10.72 -0.77
CA SER A 397 -12.11 9.81 -1.78
C SER A 397 -13.45 10.28 -2.34
N ALA A 398 -13.89 11.49 -1.99
CA ALA A 398 -15.16 12.05 -2.45
C ALA A 398 -15.13 12.33 -3.95
N THR A 399 -16.18 11.94 -4.65
CA THR A 399 -16.37 12.31 -6.06
C THR A 399 -16.74 13.78 -6.19
N SER A 400 -16.51 14.35 -7.38
CA SER A 400 -16.93 15.72 -7.69
C SER A 400 -18.43 15.95 -7.49
N ARG A 401 -19.26 14.92 -7.73
CA ARG A 401 -20.72 14.98 -7.51
C ARG A 401 -21.07 15.12 -6.03
N GLN A 402 -20.42 14.34 -5.16
CA GLN A 402 -20.62 14.42 -3.71
C GLN A 402 -20.15 15.76 -3.16
N LEU A 403 -19.00 16.26 -3.61
CA LEU A 403 -18.44 17.53 -3.17
C LEU A 403 -19.35 18.70 -3.54
N LEU A 404 -19.81 18.76 -4.79
CA LEU A 404 -20.78 19.76 -5.23
C LEU A 404 -22.07 19.67 -4.42
N ALA A 405 -22.62 18.47 -4.21
CA ALA A 405 -23.85 18.28 -3.44
C ALA A 405 -23.73 18.73 -1.96
N ALA A 406 -22.64 18.32 -1.30
CA ALA A 406 -22.43 18.61 0.12
C ALA A 406 -22.14 20.10 0.35
N PHE A 407 -21.36 20.75 -0.52
CA PHE A 407 -20.86 22.10 -0.29
C PHE A 407 -21.55 23.21 -1.11
N ALA A 408 -22.59 22.92 -1.91
CA ALA A 408 -23.32 23.91 -2.72
C ALA A 408 -23.81 25.18 -2.00
N ASP A 409 -23.96 25.14 -0.67
CA ASP A 409 -24.42 26.27 0.16
C ASP A 409 -23.33 26.76 1.13
N HIS A 410 -22.10 26.23 1.01
CA HIS A 410 -21.01 26.56 1.92
C HIS A 410 -20.39 27.91 1.55
N PRO A 411 -20.16 28.84 2.50
CA PRO A 411 -19.59 30.15 2.20
C PRO A 411 -18.21 30.13 1.54
N GLN A 412 -17.52 28.99 1.62
CA GLN A 412 -16.18 28.76 1.08
C GLN A 412 -16.15 27.65 0.02
N GLU A 413 -17.29 27.33 -0.61
CA GLU A 413 -17.44 26.25 -1.60
C GLU A 413 -16.29 26.25 -2.63
N ASP A 414 -16.10 27.35 -3.36
CA ASP A 414 -15.08 27.44 -4.41
C ASP A 414 -13.67 27.08 -3.91
N LYS A 415 -13.32 27.52 -2.70
CA LYS A 415 -12.01 27.23 -2.10
C LYS A 415 -11.88 25.76 -1.76
N ILE A 416 -12.89 25.18 -1.11
CA ILE A 416 -12.92 23.76 -0.74
C ILE A 416 -12.80 22.91 -2.01
N LEU A 417 -13.66 23.16 -3.01
CA LEU A 417 -13.69 22.38 -4.24
C LEU A 417 -12.36 22.47 -4.99
N THR A 418 -11.82 23.68 -5.19
CA THR A 418 -10.55 23.87 -5.89
C THR A 418 -9.41 23.15 -5.17
N THR A 419 -9.27 23.37 -3.86
CA THR A 419 -8.20 22.75 -3.07
C THR A 419 -8.31 21.23 -3.05
N VAL A 420 -9.51 20.68 -2.86
CA VAL A 420 -9.72 19.23 -2.83
C VAL A 420 -9.49 18.62 -4.21
N PHE A 421 -9.95 19.23 -5.30
CA PHE A 421 -9.69 18.71 -6.66
C PHE A 421 -8.20 18.75 -7.02
N ASP A 422 -7.49 19.81 -6.67
CA ASP A 422 -6.04 19.90 -6.89
C ASP A 422 -5.30 18.84 -6.09
N PHE A 423 -5.67 18.67 -4.82
CA PHE A 423 -5.10 17.65 -3.93
C PHE A 423 -5.38 16.23 -4.45
N GLN A 424 -6.64 15.93 -4.76
CA GLN A 424 -7.02 14.63 -5.32
C GLN A 424 -6.35 14.40 -6.69
N SER A 425 -6.14 15.42 -7.51
CA SER A 425 -5.43 15.31 -8.78
C SER A 425 -3.94 15.00 -8.58
N LYS A 426 -3.30 15.67 -7.61
CA LYS A 426 -1.91 15.41 -7.20
C LYS A 426 -1.71 13.96 -6.77
N TYR A 427 -2.66 13.41 -6.03
CA TYR A 427 -2.54 12.07 -5.42
C TYR A 427 -3.23 10.93 -6.18
N GLY A 428 -3.93 11.22 -7.26
CA GLY A 428 -4.54 10.18 -8.08
C GLY A 428 -5.95 9.75 -7.64
N PHE A 429 -6.67 10.56 -6.87
CA PHE A 429 -8.05 10.28 -6.44
C PHE A 429 -9.10 10.96 -7.33
N TYR A 430 -8.74 12.03 -8.04
CA TYR A 430 -9.70 12.86 -8.74
C TYR A 430 -10.31 12.17 -9.97
N VAL A 431 -11.62 11.93 -9.97
CA VAL A 431 -12.32 11.40 -11.15
C VAL A 431 -12.76 12.55 -12.05
N ASN A 432 -12.05 12.73 -13.17
CA ASN A 432 -12.39 13.77 -14.15
C ASN A 432 -13.76 13.49 -14.82
N PRO A 433 -14.74 14.39 -14.72
CA PRO A 433 -16.08 14.16 -15.27
C PRO A 433 -16.14 14.08 -16.79
N ASP A 434 -15.25 14.79 -17.49
CA ASP A 434 -15.23 14.83 -18.96
C ASP A 434 -14.42 13.68 -19.56
N ASN A 435 -13.40 13.22 -18.84
CA ASN A 435 -12.47 12.20 -19.32
C ASN A 435 -12.16 11.14 -18.26
N ASN A 436 -13.08 10.20 -18.08
CA ASN A 436 -12.90 9.04 -17.20
C ASN A 436 -13.19 7.73 -17.92
N TRP A 437 -13.04 6.62 -17.20
CA TRP A 437 -13.29 5.29 -17.75
C TRP A 437 -14.70 5.15 -18.35
N PHE A 438 -15.73 5.70 -17.71
CA PHE A 438 -17.10 5.61 -18.22
C PHE A 438 -17.26 6.40 -19.53
N THR A 439 -16.86 7.67 -19.55
CA THR A 439 -17.01 8.52 -20.75
C THR A 439 -16.22 7.98 -21.94
N GLN A 440 -15.06 7.36 -21.69
CA GLN A 440 -14.26 6.70 -22.73
C GLN A 440 -14.89 5.41 -23.27
N ASN A 441 -15.73 4.73 -22.49
CA ASN A 441 -16.30 3.43 -22.85
C ASN A 441 -17.81 3.47 -23.10
N VAL A 442 -18.46 4.64 -23.05
CA VAL A 442 -19.93 4.78 -23.21
C VAL A 442 -20.48 4.09 -24.47
N LYS A 443 -19.75 4.14 -25.59
CA LYS A 443 -20.14 3.48 -26.85
C LYS A 443 -20.11 1.95 -26.81
N ARG A 444 -19.47 1.37 -25.80
CA ARG A 444 -19.35 -0.08 -25.60
C ARG A 444 -20.42 -0.61 -24.65
N PHE A 445 -21.12 0.28 -23.95
CA PHE A 445 -22.19 -0.04 -23.02
C PHE A 445 -23.55 0.07 -23.71
N GLY A 446 -24.55 -0.64 -23.17
CA GLY A 446 -25.92 -0.69 -23.73
C GLY A 446 -26.37 -2.10 -24.14
N LYS A 447 -25.48 -3.10 -24.11
CA LYS A 447 -25.82 -4.52 -24.33
C LYS A 447 -25.14 -5.42 -23.30
N GLY A 448 -25.79 -6.53 -22.94
CA GLY A 448 -25.19 -7.59 -22.11
C GLY A 448 -25.37 -7.42 -20.60
N PHE A 449 -26.13 -6.42 -20.15
CA PHE A 449 -26.58 -6.30 -18.77
C PHE A 449 -28.05 -6.73 -18.72
N ASN A 450 -28.34 -7.91 -18.20
CA ASN A 450 -29.71 -8.43 -18.09
C ASN A 450 -29.98 -8.66 -16.59
N MET A 451 -30.63 -7.70 -15.96
CA MET A 451 -30.83 -7.72 -14.51
C MET A 451 -31.74 -8.85 -14.05
N LYS A 452 -32.81 -9.13 -14.79
CA LYS A 452 -33.67 -10.28 -14.49
C LYS A 452 -32.88 -11.58 -14.35
N ARG A 453 -31.99 -11.87 -15.31
CA ARG A 453 -31.13 -13.06 -15.28
C ARG A 453 -30.14 -13.05 -14.11
N LEU A 454 -29.64 -11.89 -13.71
CA LEU A 454 -28.72 -11.77 -12.59
C LEU A 454 -29.44 -11.93 -11.24
N VAL A 455 -30.63 -11.35 -11.08
CA VAL A 455 -31.45 -11.47 -9.86
C VAL A 455 -31.88 -12.92 -9.62
N GLU A 456 -32.13 -13.70 -10.67
CA GLU A 456 -32.39 -15.15 -10.59
C GLU A 456 -31.17 -15.97 -10.09
N ASN A 457 -29.98 -15.39 -10.04
CA ASN A 457 -28.75 -16.03 -9.57
C ASN A 457 -27.93 -15.07 -8.68
N GLU A 458 -28.18 -15.14 -7.38
CA GLU A 458 -27.54 -14.32 -6.35
C GLU A 458 -26.00 -14.28 -6.46
N ALA A 459 -25.34 -15.42 -6.64
CA ALA A 459 -23.88 -15.48 -6.76
C ALA A 459 -23.39 -14.74 -8.03
N ALA A 460 -24.13 -14.84 -9.14
CA ALA A 460 -23.80 -14.12 -10.37
C ALA A 460 -24.03 -12.61 -10.23
N LEU A 461 -25.06 -12.19 -9.49
CA LEU A 461 -25.33 -10.79 -9.17
C LEU A 461 -24.20 -10.21 -8.29
N SER A 462 -23.88 -10.88 -7.19
CA SER A 462 -22.81 -10.50 -6.27
C SER A 462 -21.46 -10.38 -6.99
N THR A 463 -21.07 -11.42 -7.76
CA THR A 463 -19.84 -11.41 -8.58
C THR A 463 -19.82 -10.27 -9.61
N LYS A 464 -20.99 -9.88 -10.14
CA LYS A 464 -21.09 -8.78 -11.10
C LYS A 464 -20.81 -7.45 -10.42
N PHE A 465 -21.37 -7.23 -9.24
CA PHE A 465 -21.12 -6.03 -8.44
C PHE A 465 -19.69 -5.96 -7.92
N ASP A 466 -19.08 -7.07 -7.51
CA ASP A 466 -17.65 -7.12 -7.14
C ASP A 466 -16.77 -6.57 -8.27
N LYS A 467 -17.06 -6.95 -9.52
CA LYS A 467 -16.33 -6.46 -10.71
C LYS A 467 -16.58 -4.99 -11.01
N LEU A 468 -17.75 -4.46 -10.66
CA LEU A 468 -18.11 -3.07 -10.88
C LEU A 468 -17.60 -2.14 -9.77
N SER A 469 -17.42 -2.65 -8.55
CA SER A 469 -16.99 -1.88 -7.37
C SER A 469 -15.79 -0.98 -7.65
N GLY A 470 -14.73 -1.51 -8.27
CA GLY A 470 -13.51 -0.75 -8.61
C GLY A 470 -13.65 0.28 -9.73
N ARG A 471 -14.85 0.45 -10.32
CA ARG A 471 -15.12 1.43 -11.38
C ARG A 471 -16.34 2.29 -11.08
N TYR A 472 -16.95 2.13 -9.92
CA TYR A 472 -18.25 2.71 -9.63
C TYR A 472 -18.17 4.24 -9.51
N ASP A 473 -17.08 4.80 -8.97
CA ASP A 473 -16.84 6.26 -8.98
C ASP A 473 -16.85 6.84 -10.40
N HIS A 474 -16.16 6.18 -11.33
CA HIS A 474 -16.15 6.60 -12.74
C HIS A 474 -17.54 6.53 -13.35
N TRP A 475 -18.34 5.53 -12.97
CA TRP A 475 -19.71 5.39 -13.42
C TRP A 475 -20.57 6.55 -12.91
N THR A 476 -20.60 6.78 -11.59
CA THR A 476 -21.38 7.85 -10.94
C THR A 476 -20.99 9.24 -11.44
N VAL A 477 -19.70 9.51 -11.62
CA VAL A 477 -19.25 10.81 -12.10
C VAL A 477 -19.58 10.97 -13.59
N GLY A 478 -19.29 9.96 -14.40
CA GLY A 478 -19.48 9.99 -15.85
C GLY A 478 -20.94 9.92 -16.30
N ASN A 479 -21.82 9.31 -15.50
CA ASN A 479 -23.26 9.25 -15.76
C ASN A 479 -24.03 10.43 -15.17
N ALA A 480 -23.32 11.41 -14.58
CA ALA A 480 -23.88 12.60 -13.96
C ALA A 480 -24.98 12.32 -12.92
N SER A 481 -24.74 11.33 -12.05
CA SER A 481 -25.64 11.02 -10.93
C SER A 481 -25.97 12.27 -10.09
N LYS A 482 -27.25 12.36 -9.73
CA LYS A 482 -27.83 13.36 -8.81
C LYS A 482 -28.33 12.73 -7.52
N VAL A 483 -28.15 11.42 -7.31
CA VAL A 483 -28.58 10.74 -6.07
C VAL A 483 -27.97 11.42 -4.85
N GLU A 484 -26.69 11.75 -4.93
CA GLU A 484 -25.93 12.43 -3.88
C GLU A 484 -26.48 13.82 -3.56
N GLN A 485 -27.06 14.52 -4.54
CA GLN A 485 -27.72 15.82 -4.34
C GLN A 485 -28.94 15.68 -3.42
N TYR A 486 -29.79 14.68 -3.66
CA TYR A 486 -30.96 14.42 -2.82
C TYR A 486 -30.56 13.95 -1.42
N VAL A 487 -29.57 13.08 -1.31
CA VAL A 487 -29.05 12.64 0.00
C VAL A 487 -28.47 13.81 0.78
N ALA A 488 -27.69 14.69 0.15
CA ALA A 488 -27.16 15.89 0.79
C ALA A 488 -28.27 16.86 1.22
N GLN A 489 -29.29 17.06 0.37
CA GLN A 489 -30.46 17.87 0.69
C GLN A 489 -31.20 17.32 1.92
N TRP A 490 -31.50 16.03 1.95
CA TRP A 490 -32.16 15.39 3.10
C TRP A 490 -31.32 15.47 4.36
N ALA A 491 -30.00 15.23 4.28
CA ALA A 491 -29.08 15.35 5.40
C ALA A 491 -29.09 16.76 6.00
N LYS A 492 -28.95 17.80 5.15
CA LYS A 492 -28.98 19.20 5.58
C LYS A 492 -30.31 19.60 6.21
N GLN A 493 -31.43 19.16 5.65
CA GLN A 493 -32.77 19.53 6.12
C GLN A 493 -33.19 18.79 7.39
N ARG A 494 -32.81 17.52 7.53
CA ARG A 494 -33.39 16.61 8.54
C ARG A 494 -32.40 16.15 9.60
N LEU A 495 -31.12 15.98 9.27
CA LEU A 495 -30.14 15.41 10.20
C LEU A 495 -29.33 16.46 10.96
N LEU A 496 -28.95 17.59 10.34
CA LEU A 496 -28.13 18.59 11.03
C LEU A 496 -28.77 19.17 12.31
N LYS A 497 -30.11 19.11 12.43
CA LYS A 497 -30.83 19.48 13.66
C LYS A 497 -30.87 18.36 14.71
N ARG A 498 -30.66 17.10 14.31
CA ARG A 498 -30.83 15.89 15.13
C ARG A 498 -29.49 15.21 15.49
N SER A 499 -28.44 15.40 14.71
CA SER A 499 -27.13 14.73 14.87
C SER A 499 -26.32 15.21 16.07
N LEU A 500 -26.71 16.31 16.72
CA LEU A 500 -26.13 16.75 18.00
C LEU A 500 -26.43 15.79 19.15
N GLU A 501 -27.44 14.93 19.00
CA GLU A 501 -27.72 13.84 19.92
C GLU A 501 -26.89 12.62 19.49
N SER A 502 -25.76 12.38 20.19
CA SER A 502 -24.73 11.34 19.96
C SER A 502 -25.19 9.86 19.81
N LYS A 503 -26.48 9.60 19.65
CA LYS A 503 -27.09 8.26 19.57
C LYS A 503 -27.84 7.99 18.27
N HIS A 504 -27.85 8.92 17.30
CA HIS A 504 -28.54 8.68 16.04
C HIS A 504 -27.89 7.52 15.26
N ARG A 505 -28.67 6.54 14.84
CA ARG A 505 -28.25 5.36 14.07
C ARG A 505 -28.87 5.37 12.69
N PHE A 506 -28.03 5.22 11.68
CA PHE A 506 -28.40 5.30 10.26
C PHE A 506 -28.03 4.00 9.55
N LEU A 507 -29.00 3.38 8.88
CA LEU A 507 -28.76 2.19 8.04
C LEU A 507 -28.83 2.57 6.57
N ASP A 508 -27.80 2.23 5.80
CA ASP A 508 -27.76 2.35 4.36
C ASP A 508 -27.86 0.96 3.72
N MET A 509 -29.02 0.66 3.17
CA MET A 509 -29.33 -0.62 2.54
C MET A 509 -28.97 -0.58 1.06
N ALA A 510 -28.28 -1.63 0.59
CA ALA A 510 -27.70 -1.68 -0.74
C ALA A 510 -26.75 -0.49 -0.99
N CYS A 511 -25.85 -0.27 -0.02
CA CYS A 511 -24.96 0.89 0.04
C CYS A 511 -23.92 0.94 -1.10
N GLY A 512 -23.78 -0.11 -1.90
CA GLY A 512 -22.83 -0.19 -3.00
C GLY A 512 -21.41 0.07 -2.51
N ILE A 513 -20.70 0.99 -3.16
CA ILE A 513 -19.35 1.40 -2.72
C ILE A 513 -19.35 2.47 -1.62
N GLY A 514 -20.50 2.81 -1.03
CA GLY A 514 -20.61 3.72 0.13
C GLY A 514 -20.70 5.20 -0.20
N LEU A 515 -21.16 5.58 -1.41
CA LEU A 515 -21.23 6.98 -1.82
C LEU A 515 -22.23 7.79 -0.98
N GLN A 516 -23.37 7.20 -0.66
CA GLN A 516 -24.42 7.84 0.13
C GLN A 516 -23.93 8.11 1.56
N GLY A 517 -23.34 7.12 2.21
CA GLY A 517 -22.75 7.28 3.54
C GLY A 517 -21.65 8.32 3.58
N GLN A 518 -20.77 8.33 2.58
CA GLN A 518 -19.76 9.37 2.44
C GLN A 518 -20.39 10.77 2.25
N THR A 519 -21.47 10.89 1.47
CA THR A 519 -22.22 12.16 1.35
C THR A 519 -22.78 12.61 2.70
N LEU A 520 -23.31 11.69 3.52
CA LEU A 520 -23.75 12.02 4.88
C LEU A 520 -22.59 12.57 5.72
N ARG A 521 -21.41 11.93 5.68
CA ARG A 521 -20.21 12.42 6.40
C ARG A 521 -19.79 13.80 5.91
N LEU A 522 -19.75 14.04 4.60
CA LEU A 522 -19.44 15.35 4.04
C LEU A 522 -20.42 16.43 4.50
N CYS A 523 -21.70 16.08 4.66
CA CYS A 523 -22.74 16.95 5.20
C CYS A 523 -22.68 17.13 6.73
N GLY A 524 -21.68 16.57 7.41
CA GLY A 524 -21.48 16.72 8.86
C GLY A 524 -22.26 15.73 9.72
N TYR A 525 -22.70 14.60 9.17
CA TYR A 525 -23.30 13.53 9.97
C TYR A 525 -22.24 12.81 10.82
N GLU A 526 -22.38 12.86 12.14
CA GLU A 526 -21.43 12.27 13.10
C GLU A 526 -21.98 11.03 13.84
N GLY A 527 -23.26 10.68 13.65
CA GLY A 527 -23.88 9.51 14.28
C GLY A 527 -23.37 8.17 13.74
N GLU A 528 -23.89 7.06 14.27
CA GLU A 528 -23.53 5.72 13.78
C GLU A 528 -24.09 5.52 12.37
N LEU A 529 -23.25 5.03 11.47
CA LEU A 529 -23.59 4.71 10.10
C LEU A 529 -23.23 3.26 9.78
N VAL A 530 -24.25 2.47 9.45
CA VAL A 530 -24.15 1.07 9.11
C VAL A 530 -24.50 0.88 7.64
N GLY A 531 -23.67 0.14 6.90
CA GLY A 531 -23.87 -0.14 5.48
C GLY A 531 -24.08 -1.63 5.23
N THR A 532 -24.95 -1.96 4.27
CA THR A 532 -25.13 -3.35 3.85
C THR A 532 -25.18 -3.47 2.34
N ASP A 533 -24.61 -4.53 1.78
CA ASP A 533 -24.68 -4.83 0.35
C ASP A 533 -24.62 -6.34 0.09
N ILE A 534 -25.13 -6.81 -1.05
CA ILE A 534 -25.07 -8.22 -1.45
C ILE A 534 -23.66 -8.64 -1.91
N SER A 535 -22.81 -7.67 -2.24
CA SER A 535 -21.47 -7.88 -2.81
C SER A 535 -20.39 -7.66 -1.74
N PRO A 536 -19.58 -8.70 -1.43
CA PRO A 536 -18.41 -8.54 -0.57
C PRO A 536 -17.46 -7.47 -1.10
N GLY A 537 -17.22 -7.41 -2.42
CA GLY A 537 -16.37 -6.40 -3.02
C GLY A 537 -16.92 -4.97 -2.92
N MET A 538 -18.24 -4.80 -2.80
CA MET A 538 -18.86 -3.51 -2.48
C MET A 538 -18.63 -3.14 -1.01
N VAL A 539 -18.87 -4.07 -0.08
CA VAL A 539 -18.60 -3.90 1.35
C VAL A 539 -17.13 -3.58 1.62
N ASP A 540 -16.19 -4.26 0.97
CA ASP A 540 -14.77 -3.97 1.09
C ASP A 540 -14.44 -2.53 0.65
N ARG A 541 -15.12 -2.02 -0.37
CA ARG A 541 -14.97 -0.62 -0.81
C ARG A 541 -15.57 0.36 0.19
N VAL A 542 -16.70 0.02 0.80
CA VAL A 542 -17.33 0.80 1.87
C VAL A 542 -16.37 0.95 3.05
N LEU A 543 -15.78 -0.17 3.51
CA LEU A 543 -14.80 -0.20 4.59
C LEU A 543 -13.53 0.57 4.21
N TYR A 544 -13.03 0.39 2.99
CA TYR A 544 -11.86 1.12 2.47
C TYR A 544 -12.08 2.64 2.44
N ARG A 545 -13.30 3.13 2.23
CA ARG A 545 -13.60 4.57 2.28
C ARG A 545 -13.56 5.15 3.69
N GLY A 546 -13.60 4.31 4.72
CA GLY A 546 -13.54 4.75 6.13
C GLY A 546 -14.70 5.63 6.58
N CYS A 547 -15.82 5.67 5.83
CA CYS A 547 -16.95 6.57 6.15
C CYS A 547 -18.07 5.89 6.96
N TYR A 548 -18.11 4.56 7.01
CA TYR A 548 -19.07 3.77 7.78
C TYR A 548 -18.41 3.28 9.06
N ASP A 549 -19.17 3.24 10.15
CA ASP A 549 -18.70 2.67 11.41
C ASP A 549 -18.71 1.13 11.31
N LYS A 550 -19.68 0.58 10.56
CA LYS A 550 -19.81 -0.87 10.30
C LYS A 550 -20.35 -1.11 8.89
N ALA A 551 -19.90 -2.18 8.24
CA ALA A 551 -20.49 -2.66 7.00
C ALA A 551 -20.39 -4.18 6.89
N PHE A 552 -21.41 -4.82 6.33
CA PHE A 552 -21.44 -6.28 6.17
C PHE A 552 -22.27 -6.72 4.97
N VAL A 553 -22.05 -7.97 4.55
CA VAL A 553 -22.74 -8.56 3.41
C VAL A 553 -24.15 -8.97 3.84
N LEU A 554 -25.17 -8.47 3.14
CA LEU A 554 -26.58 -8.83 3.36
C LEU A 554 -27.33 -8.83 2.04
N ASN A 555 -28.08 -9.90 1.78
CA ASN A 555 -29.04 -9.94 0.69
C ASN A 555 -30.43 -9.50 1.19
N ALA A 556 -30.80 -8.25 0.92
CA ALA A 556 -32.10 -7.69 1.31
C ALA A 556 -33.29 -8.50 0.78
N ASN A 557 -33.17 -9.14 -0.39
CA ASN A 557 -34.24 -9.95 -0.98
C ASN A 557 -34.53 -11.26 -0.22
N ARG A 558 -33.69 -11.64 0.76
CA ARG A 558 -33.97 -12.76 1.67
C ARG A 558 -34.80 -12.34 2.89
N GLY A 559 -35.09 -11.04 3.06
CA GLY A 559 -35.76 -10.52 4.24
C GLY A 559 -34.96 -10.80 5.52
N ALA A 560 -35.64 -10.92 6.66
CA ALA A 560 -35.02 -11.21 7.94
C ALA A 560 -34.32 -12.58 7.98
N GLY A 561 -34.77 -13.55 7.18
CA GLY A 561 -34.14 -14.87 7.06
C GLY A 561 -32.75 -14.86 6.43
N GLY A 562 -32.32 -13.73 5.85
CA GLY A 562 -30.93 -13.53 5.43
C GLY A 562 -29.93 -13.36 6.58
N LEU A 563 -30.40 -13.14 7.82
CA LEU A 563 -29.57 -12.98 9.02
C LEU A 563 -29.28 -14.30 9.75
N ASP A 564 -30.01 -15.37 9.41
CA ASP A 564 -29.87 -16.69 10.02
C ASP A 564 -28.93 -17.58 9.18
N SER A 565 -27.62 -17.43 9.33
CA SER A 565 -26.61 -18.19 8.58
C SER A 565 -26.04 -19.38 9.38
N SER A 566 -26.90 -20.17 10.04
CA SER A 566 -26.46 -21.42 10.69
C SER A 566 -26.15 -22.55 9.70
N SER A 567 -25.87 -22.28 8.42
CA SER A 567 -25.84 -23.32 7.38
C SER A 567 -24.80 -23.16 6.27
N SER A 568 -23.77 -22.32 6.41
CA SER A 568 -22.66 -22.33 5.45
C SER A 568 -21.41 -22.92 6.09
N ASP A 569 -21.06 -24.14 5.71
CA ASP A 569 -19.77 -24.81 5.97
C ASP A 569 -18.58 -24.12 5.25
N ASP A 570 -18.79 -22.95 4.65
CA ASP A 570 -17.77 -22.18 3.95
C ASP A 570 -16.97 -21.34 4.97
N GLU A 571 -15.97 -21.96 5.61
CA GLU A 571 -15.04 -21.34 6.57
C GLU A 571 -14.25 -20.13 6.02
N GLU A 572 -14.39 -19.79 4.74
CA GLU A 572 -13.52 -18.82 4.06
C GLU A 572 -14.03 -17.37 4.11
N HIS A 573 -15.19 -17.09 4.72
CA HIS A 573 -15.74 -15.72 4.82
C HIS A 573 -15.76 -15.22 6.27
N LYS A 574 -14.65 -14.54 6.60
CA LYS A 574 -14.22 -14.00 7.90
C LYS A 574 -15.09 -12.88 8.50
N TYR A 575 -16.34 -12.72 8.10
CA TYR A 575 -17.21 -11.68 8.68
C TYR A 575 -17.84 -12.22 9.95
N ASP A 576 -17.59 -11.55 11.08
CA ASP A 576 -18.07 -11.99 12.39
C ASP A 576 -19.61 -11.99 12.43
N HIS A 577 -20.21 -13.18 12.45
CA HIS A 577 -21.65 -13.35 12.51
C HIS A 577 -22.27 -12.75 13.78
N HIS A 578 -21.49 -12.66 14.86
CA HIS A 578 -21.94 -12.05 16.10
C HIS A 578 -22.25 -10.55 15.90
N ASP A 579 -21.42 -9.85 15.14
CA ASP A 579 -21.60 -8.43 14.85
C ASP A 579 -22.86 -8.16 14.01
N GLN A 580 -23.23 -9.07 13.10
CA GLN A 580 -24.42 -8.88 12.27
C GLN A 580 -25.70 -8.95 13.10
N GLN A 581 -25.86 -9.96 13.95
CA GLN A 581 -27.05 -10.09 14.79
C GLN A 581 -27.16 -8.96 15.82
N GLU A 582 -26.05 -8.57 16.44
CA GLU A 582 -26.03 -7.47 17.39
C GLU A 582 -26.44 -6.15 16.74
N VAL A 583 -25.86 -5.83 15.57
CA VAL A 583 -26.13 -4.58 14.85
C VAL A 583 -27.58 -4.48 14.40
N MET A 584 -28.16 -5.61 13.96
CA MET A 584 -29.53 -5.68 13.43
C MET A 584 -30.59 -5.88 14.51
N SER A 585 -30.20 -6.32 15.72
CA SER A 585 -31.10 -6.35 16.88
C SER A 585 -31.46 -4.95 17.38
N GLY A 586 -30.59 -3.95 17.13
CA GLY A 586 -30.86 -2.55 17.44
C GLY A 586 -31.69 -1.89 16.34
N ARG A 587 -32.79 -1.23 16.69
CA ARG A 587 -33.58 -0.43 15.74
C ARG A 587 -32.82 0.83 15.29
N PHE A 588 -33.02 1.23 14.04
CA PHE A 588 -32.43 2.41 13.41
C PHE A 588 -33.40 3.59 13.43
N ASP A 589 -32.84 4.80 13.45
CA ASP A 589 -33.61 6.05 13.44
C ASP A 589 -33.93 6.49 12.01
N THR A 590 -33.00 6.25 11.10
CA THR A 590 -33.18 6.47 9.67
C THR A 590 -32.64 5.30 8.87
N LEU A 591 -33.34 4.94 7.81
CA LEU A 591 -32.94 3.94 6.82
C LEU A 591 -32.92 4.60 5.45
N LEU A 592 -31.85 4.39 4.70
CA LEU A 592 -31.65 4.86 3.34
C LEU A 592 -31.56 3.67 2.39
N CYS A 593 -32.22 3.77 1.22
CA CYS A 593 -32.09 2.82 0.12
C CYS A 593 -32.34 3.55 -1.20
N THR A 594 -31.30 4.05 -1.85
CA THR A 594 -31.42 4.83 -3.09
C THR A 594 -30.67 4.20 -4.26
N GLY A 595 -31.30 4.17 -5.43
CA GLY A 595 -30.67 3.68 -6.66
C GLY A 595 -30.52 2.16 -6.74
N ALA A 596 -31.31 1.43 -5.95
CA ALA A 596 -31.29 -0.03 -5.92
C ALA A 596 -32.70 -0.67 -5.88
N MET A 597 -33.78 0.07 -5.59
CA MET A 597 -35.11 -0.50 -5.40
C MET A 597 -35.62 -1.24 -6.65
N GLU A 598 -35.20 -0.86 -7.84
CA GLU A 598 -35.53 -1.52 -9.10
C GLU A 598 -34.88 -2.91 -9.25
N LEU A 599 -33.98 -3.29 -8.34
CA LEU A 599 -33.32 -4.59 -8.25
C LEU A 599 -33.81 -5.43 -7.07
N LEU A 600 -34.68 -4.85 -6.23
CA LEU A 600 -35.16 -5.45 -4.99
C LEU A 600 -36.61 -5.90 -5.12
N ASP A 601 -36.96 -6.97 -4.40
CA ASP A 601 -38.35 -7.38 -4.22
C ASP A 601 -39.02 -6.44 -3.21
N HIS A 602 -39.79 -5.47 -3.71
CA HIS A 602 -40.38 -4.41 -2.88
C HIS A 602 -41.21 -4.94 -1.71
N GLU A 603 -41.92 -6.05 -1.88
CA GLU A 603 -42.78 -6.59 -0.83
C GLU A 603 -41.95 -7.16 0.33
N ILE A 604 -40.83 -7.80 0.01
CA ILE A 604 -39.90 -8.35 1.00
C ILE A 604 -39.10 -7.22 1.65
N VAL A 605 -38.47 -6.36 0.85
CA VAL A 605 -37.52 -5.36 1.39
C VAL A 605 -38.21 -4.25 2.15
N LEU A 606 -39.40 -3.79 1.75
CA LEU A 606 -40.08 -2.74 2.51
C LEU A 606 -40.57 -3.24 3.87
N ARG A 607 -40.96 -4.52 3.99
CA ARG A 607 -41.24 -5.15 5.28
C ARG A 607 -39.98 -5.23 6.15
N LEU A 608 -38.86 -5.66 5.56
CA LEU A 608 -37.56 -5.67 6.23
C LEU A 608 -37.16 -4.27 6.73
N PHE A 609 -37.38 -3.23 5.92
CA PHE A 609 -37.07 -1.84 6.30
C PHE A 609 -37.95 -1.39 7.46
N ASN A 610 -39.23 -1.80 7.47
CA ASN A 610 -40.11 -1.52 8.58
C ASN A 610 -39.56 -2.17 9.85
N ASP A 611 -39.16 -3.44 9.80
CA ASP A 611 -38.65 -4.18 10.96
C ASP A 611 -37.39 -3.54 11.55
N PHE A 612 -36.47 -3.06 10.71
CA PHE A 612 -35.23 -2.41 11.16
C PHE A 612 -35.43 -0.99 11.71
N LEU A 613 -36.48 -0.29 11.30
CA LEU A 613 -36.76 1.06 11.80
C LEU A 613 -37.46 1.06 13.16
N ARG A 614 -37.06 1.99 14.03
CA ARG A 614 -37.83 2.31 15.25
C ARG A 614 -39.17 2.94 14.91
N GLU A 615 -40.08 2.93 15.87
CA GLU A 615 -41.34 3.67 15.74
C GLU A 615 -41.07 5.16 15.52
N GLY A 616 -41.70 5.74 14.50
CA GLY A 616 -41.43 7.11 14.07
C GLY A 616 -40.08 7.30 13.37
N GLY A 617 -39.33 6.22 13.08
CA GLY A 617 -38.12 6.27 12.26
C GLY A 617 -38.42 6.67 10.81
N GLU A 618 -37.42 7.29 10.17
CA GLU A 618 -37.55 7.79 8.79
C GLU A 618 -37.00 6.79 7.77
N LEU A 619 -37.71 6.64 6.66
CA LEU A 619 -37.28 5.89 5.48
C LEU A 619 -37.00 6.88 4.35
N TRP A 620 -35.78 6.86 3.82
CA TRP A 620 -35.35 7.64 2.66
C TRP A 620 -35.11 6.65 1.51
N VAL A 621 -35.96 6.68 0.49
CA VAL A 621 -35.95 5.66 -0.56
C VAL A 621 -36.08 6.30 -1.93
N SER A 622 -35.51 5.68 -2.95
CA SER A 622 -35.79 6.07 -4.33
C SER A 622 -36.27 4.90 -5.19
N PHE A 623 -37.24 5.17 -6.04
CA PHE A 623 -37.77 4.23 -7.02
C PHE A 623 -37.49 4.76 -8.41
N GLN A 624 -37.01 3.91 -9.32
CA GLN A 624 -37.05 4.26 -10.73
C GLN A 624 -38.51 4.52 -11.13
N HIS A 625 -38.75 5.64 -11.81
CA HIS A 625 -40.08 6.08 -12.17
C HIS A 625 -40.45 5.64 -13.60
N ASP A 626 -41.69 5.18 -13.77
CA ASP A 626 -42.27 4.96 -15.09
C ASP A 626 -43.79 5.20 -15.03
N GLU A 627 -44.29 6.29 -15.62
CA GLU A 627 -45.74 6.58 -15.69
C GLU A 627 -46.51 5.61 -16.60
N SER A 628 -45.82 4.91 -17.50
CA SER A 628 -46.45 4.04 -18.49
C SER A 628 -45.64 2.76 -18.66
N PRO A 629 -45.62 1.87 -17.65
CA PRO A 629 -44.83 0.64 -17.66
C PRO A 629 -45.26 -0.35 -18.77
N GLU A 630 -46.43 -0.14 -19.38
CA GLU A 630 -46.88 -0.88 -20.56
C GLU A 630 -46.22 -0.42 -21.87
N SER A 631 -45.72 0.82 -21.90
CA SER A 631 -44.95 1.33 -23.03
C SER A 631 -43.55 0.71 -22.99
N ARG A 632 -43.26 -0.20 -23.93
CA ARG A 632 -41.95 -0.84 -24.09
C ARG A 632 -40.87 0.15 -24.59
N SER A 633 -40.67 1.25 -23.90
CA SER A 633 -39.74 2.31 -24.26
C SER A 633 -39.00 2.93 -23.09
N GLY A 634 -39.02 2.29 -21.91
CA GLY A 634 -38.30 2.79 -20.73
C GLY A 634 -36.78 2.89 -20.97
N PRO A 635 -36.08 3.89 -20.41
CA PRO A 635 -34.66 4.13 -20.68
C PRO A 635 -33.75 2.95 -20.29
N THR A 636 -34.18 2.12 -19.36
CA THR A 636 -33.47 0.93 -18.85
C THR A 636 -34.11 -0.39 -19.27
N GLU A 637 -35.11 -0.40 -20.15
CA GLU A 637 -35.81 -1.64 -20.51
C GLU A 637 -34.86 -2.66 -21.15
N HIS A 638 -33.88 -2.18 -21.93
CA HIS A 638 -32.82 -3.01 -22.51
C HIS A 638 -31.97 -3.76 -21.46
N GLN A 639 -32.08 -3.39 -20.19
CA GLN A 639 -31.44 -4.02 -19.04
C GLN A 639 -32.38 -4.94 -18.26
N ASN A 640 -33.63 -5.08 -18.69
CA ASN A 640 -34.74 -5.72 -17.95
C ASN A 640 -34.97 -5.10 -16.57
N VAL A 641 -34.81 -3.79 -16.47
CA VAL A 641 -35.13 -3.00 -15.28
C VAL A 641 -36.30 -2.10 -15.63
N ARG A 642 -37.36 -2.13 -14.80
CA ARG A 642 -38.58 -1.34 -14.99
C ARG A 642 -38.81 -0.44 -13.79
N GLY A 643 -39.17 0.80 -14.06
CA GLY A 643 -39.68 1.69 -13.03
C GLY A 643 -41.11 1.32 -12.64
N ILE A 644 -41.62 2.02 -11.64
CA ILE A 644 -43.01 1.91 -11.20
C ILE A 644 -43.72 3.28 -11.27
N PRO A 645 -45.05 3.29 -11.47
CA PRO A 645 -45.83 4.50 -11.37
C PRO A 645 -45.79 5.07 -9.95
N ARG A 646 -45.99 6.38 -9.85
CA ARG A 646 -46.02 7.08 -8.55
C ARG A 646 -47.07 6.52 -7.59
N ALA A 647 -48.25 6.20 -8.10
CA ALA A 647 -49.33 5.63 -7.30
C ALA A 647 -48.97 4.25 -6.71
N GLU A 648 -48.27 3.42 -7.49
CA GLU A 648 -47.81 2.10 -7.05
C GLU A 648 -46.73 2.22 -5.96
N ALA A 649 -45.77 3.12 -6.13
CA ALA A 649 -44.74 3.39 -5.12
C ALA A 649 -45.35 3.79 -3.76
N ILE A 650 -46.34 4.67 -3.79
CA ILE A 650 -47.07 5.10 -2.58
C ILE A 650 -47.84 3.93 -1.96
N SER A 651 -48.57 3.15 -2.77
CA SER A 651 -49.34 1.98 -2.28
C SER A 651 -48.44 0.98 -1.56
N LYS A 652 -47.31 0.61 -2.19
CA LYS A 652 -46.35 -0.34 -1.61
C LYS A 652 -45.76 0.15 -0.29
N LEU A 653 -45.44 1.44 -0.18
CA LEU A 653 -44.95 2.03 1.06
C LEU A 653 -46.01 1.99 2.16
N GLN A 654 -47.26 2.32 1.83
CA GLN A 654 -48.38 2.29 2.78
C GLN A 654 -48.70 0.87 3.26
N GLU A 655 -48.73 -0.10 2.34
CA GLU A 655 -48.90 -1.53 2.64
C GLU A 655 -47.80 -2.06 3.56
N ALA A 656 -46.58 -1.54 3.43
CA ALA A 656 -45.45 -1.86 4.31
C ALA A 656 -45.42 -1.03 5.62
N GLY A 657 -46.45 -0.23 5.92
CA GLY A 657 -46.58 0.49 7.17
C GLY A 657 -45.86 1.85 7.22
N PHE A 658 -45.62 2.48 6.07
CA PHE A 658 -45.01 3.82 5.98
C PHE A 658 -46.03 4.88 5.58
N ARG A 659 -46.00 6.03 6.26
CA ARG A 659 -46.64 7.25 5.79
C ARG A 659 -45.67 8.01 4.89
N VAL A 660 -46.07 8.30 3.66
CA VAL A 660 -45.28 9.14 2.75
C VAL A 660 -45.37 10.61 3.19
N ASP A 661 -44.24 11.22 3.52
CA ASP A 661 -44.18 12.62 3.95
C ASP A 661 -43.82 13.56 2.80
N THR A 662 -42.80 13.20 2.00
CA THR A 662 -42.39 13.97 0.82
C THR A 662 -42.08 13.04 -0.34
N ILE A 663 -42.38 13.51 -1.55
CA ILE A 663 -42.09 12.80 -2.80
C ILE A 663 -41.70 13.80 -3.88
N GLU A 664 -40.53 13.60 -4.47
CA GLU A 664 -39.95 14.47 -5.48
C GLU A 664 -39.60 13.63 -6.72
N LEU A 665 -39.94 14.12 -7.92
CA LEU A 665 -39.59 13.49 -9.18
C LEU A 665 -38.34 14.16 -9.74
N CYS A 666 -37.30 13.38 -10.01
CA CYS A 666 -36.13 13.81 -10.75
C CYS A 666 -36.12 13.12 -12.12
N GLU A 667 -36.41 13.89 -13.18
CA GLU A 667 -36.52 13.38 -14.56
C GLU A 667 -35.21 12.78 -15.11
N ASP A 668 -34.07 13.21 -14.58
CA ASP A 668 -32.73 12.86 -15.05
C ASP A 668 -31.78 12.56 -13.88
N THR A 669 -32.18 11.61 -13.04
CA THR A 669 -31.42 11.25 -11.83
C THR A 669 -30.01 10.80 -12.14
N PHE A 670 -29.86 10.03 -13.22
CA PHE A 670 -28.59 9.74 -13.86
C PHE A 670 -28.84 9.38 -15.32
N TYR A 671 -27.76 9.15 -16.06
CA TYR A 671 -27.82 8.83 -17.47
C TYR A 671 -27.34 7.41 -17.77
N THR A 672 -28.15 6.61 -18.46
CA THR A 672 -27.78 5.25 -18.88
C THR A 672 -27.36 5.21 -20.36
N PRO A 673 -26.35 4.42 -20.76
CA PRO A 673 -25.99 4.26 -22.16
C PRO A 673 -27.14 3.72 -23.02
N SER A 674 -27.36 4.32 -24.18
CA SER A 674 -28.37 3.87 -25.14
C SER A 674 -28.08 2.44 -25.64
N PRO A 675 -29.11 1.58 -25.79
CA PRO A 675 -28.95 0.22 -26.30
C PRO A 675 -28.40 0.15 -27.74
N ASP A 676 -28.46 1.26 -28.48
CA ASP A 676 -27.94 1.40 -29.84
C ASP A 676 -26.41 1.43 -29.91
N LEU A 677 -25.71 1.45 -28.77
CA LEU A 677 -24.24 1.53 -28.68
C LEU A 677 -23.64 2.77 -29.41
N ASN A 678 -24.44 3.82 -29.58
CA ASN A 678 -24.05 5.05 -30.30
C ASN A 678 -23.36 6.07 -29.38
N GLY A 679 -23.21 5.75 -28.09
CA GLY A 679 -22.65 6.64 -27.06
C GLY A 679 -23.61 7.73 -26.57
N LYS A 680 -24.87 7.72 -27.03
CA LYS A 680 -25.91 8.55 -26.44
C LYS A 680 -26.24 8.04 -25.05
N LEU A 681 -26.64 8.98 -24.22
CA LEU A 681 -27.02 8.80 -22.85
C LEU A 681 -28.52 9.11 -22.72
N LEU A 682 -29.26 8.23 -22.05
CA LEU A 682 -30.70 8.36 -21.82
C LEU A 682 -30.93 8.73 -20.35
N PRO A 683 -31.74 9.76 -20.05
CA PRO A 683 -32.05 10.12 -18.68
C PRO A 683 -32.89 9.00 -18.04
N VAL A 684 -32.63 8.72 -16.77
CA VAL A 684 -33.39 7.76 -15.98
C VAL A 684 -34.12 8.51 -14.86
N PRO A 685 -35.46 8.57 -14.90
CA PRO A 685 -36.23 9.29 -13.90
C PRO A 685 -36.38 8.48 -12.61
N TYR A 686 -36.31 9.14 -11.45
CA TYR A 686 -36.58 8.53 -10.15
C TYR A 686 -37.53 9.36 -9.31
N LEU A 687 -38.33 8.68 -8.50
CA LEU A 687 -39.05 9.23 -7.37
C LEU A 687 -38.15 9.13 -6.13
N PHE A 688 -37.87 10.26 -5.50
CA PHE A 688 -37.19 10.36 -4.21
C PHE A 688 -38.24 10.58 -3.12
N ILE A 689 -38.35 9.64 -2.20
CA ILE A 689 -39.43 9.58 -1.21
C ILE A 689 -38.85 9.57 0.18
N VAL A 690 -39.40 10.42 1.06
CA VAL A 690 -39.23 10.30 2.50
C VAL A 690 -40.54 9.84 3.11
N GLY A 691 -40.49 8.76 3.88
CA GLY A 691 -41.60 8.26 4.67
C GLY A 691 -41.24 8.13 6.14
N THR A 692 -42.27 8.04 6.98
CA THR A 692 -42.14 7.77 8.41
C THR A 692 -42.82 6.45 8.73
N LYS A 693 -42.17 5.59 9.52
CA LYS A 693 -42.78 4.36 10.04
C LYS A 693 -43.96 4.72 10.95
N VAL A 694 -45.14 4.21 10.62
CA VAL A 694 -46.36 4.42 11.42
C VAL A 694 -46.30 3.54 12.67
N VAL A 695 -46.60 4.13 13.84
CA VAL A 695 -46.76 3.35 15.08
C VAL A 695 -47.98 2.47 14.91
N GLY A 696 -47.84 1.16 15.14
CA GLY A 696 -48.94 0.22 15.00
C GLY A 696 -50.09 0.57 15.94
N GLY A 697 -51.04 1.36 15.45
CA GLY A 697 -52.38 1.41 15.99
C GLY A 697 -53.07 0.14 15.52
N ASN A 698 -53.26 -0.81 16.43
CA ASN A 698 -54.36 -1.76 16.29
C ASN A 698 -55.66 -0.93 16.35
N ASP A 699 -56.10 -0.37 15.24
CA ASP A 699 -57.48 0.09 15.03
C ASP A 699 -58.22 -0.91 14.14
#